data_AF-A0A955DNC8-F1
#
_entry.id   AF-A0A955DNC8-F1
#
_cell.length_a   1.000
_cell.length_b   1.000
_cell.length_c   1.000
_cell.angle_alpha   90.00
_cell.angle_beta   90.00
_cell.angle_gamma   90.00
#
_symmetry.space_group_name_H-M   'P 1'
#
loop_
_entity.id
_entity.type
_entity.pdbx_description
1 polymer ?
#
loop_
_entity_poly.entity_id
_entity_poly.type
_entity_poly.pdbx_seq_one_letter_code
_entity_poly.pdbx_strand_id
1 'polypeptide(L)'
;MPHNRRRPRTLLWLVLAVVMTIFPAGRVLAQGTMGMLPDPMTTTELMRDLDRLDLSPEQKQAAQRLHAQYRDRFAVLHDNDIKELMQQMGDMSGTLPERAKIEKLMSDMDRVQRKIAGVDNRFLDELQIVLTDEQRAGLERIRLRRERARYRQSALNFAGGGTVTDISEIVDEIELSPDTRTRIAPTLEAYEFALTRDLRDVAEASARTIISFFDALDEAGLAEDALQNPETAAEAMKVVVEAQKRMFVEVEQRSLDMFDKNRKAVKALAASMTDAEAMRFRAQFVAREEQAIGPIMLRTVGWWSALHDFEPTDDAERETVNGARNTIEQTLAPIITELMKTSVARASMGSLDPDAMSARQTYFQRLGEITSELATSIEEARAQLAAGLAPTRVSEIAASAEGGSVDTAVAAQNTNAGGEEDPSARSTDILDAPPVIVVDNLIIGRIRDVELRRYAGMLGVDDDTQKRLDEAHAAYAAQYDAMEERMRTGYGSVPSYLQNEDGQFRPNPAFDVEAYHTARRQFAQEARDLDDAFLEQVRTIVDVQPDDAAWKRIVDHRLRRRMSPAFNAGMGVSSQEASIELGSLLRHLEQRNELSPETLEVLRRYEAALTPLYVILYDRALTINKATDRWQIKQQEYVDGAPPVDVAESYRAIFGNSQQQFAETLTAIVQLNLATIDELQRTLPDDEAERMRDRYFRIGFPQIYSSGQSAHRALRRSLRLPNLSVSQREQLEELASTFFPAFDAINDQLVDATRQQQPWLMFNQDTQQEWMARQRRSETLKYERRELEANVITTLSTTLDPDQLRQVGGLPALPKKDPRGW
;
A
#
# COMPACT_ATOMS: atom_id res chain seq x y z
N MET A 1 -30.51 8.81 48.29
CA MET A 1 -29.37 8.63 47.35
C MET A 1 -29.93 8.56 45.94
N PRO A 2 -29.59 9.47 45.02
CA PRO A 2 -30.03 9.34 43.64
C PRO A 2 -29.25 8.18 43.00
N HIS A 3 -29.96 7.15 42.55
CA HIS A 3 -29.38 6.09 41.72
C HIS A 3 -28.90 6.72 40.42
N ASN A 4 -27.59 6.91 40.32
CA ASN A 4 -26.91 7.31 39.11
C ASN A 4 -27.00 6.15 38.11
N ARG A 5 -28.14 6.03 37.42
CA ARG A 5 -28.35 5.07 36.32
C ARG A 5 -27.37 5.43 35.22
N ARG A 6 -26.22 4.74 35.18
CA ARG A 6 -25.32 4.76 34.02
C ARG A 6 -26.14 4.31 32.81
N ARG A 7 -26.47 5.24 31.91
CA ARG A 7 -27.24 4.96 30.69
C ARG A 7 -26.45 4.00 29.79
N PRO A 8 -27.10 3.02 29.15
CA PRO A 8 -26.43 2.10 28.23
C PRO A 8 -26.01 2.86 26.96
N ARG A 9 -24.71 3.11 26.82
CA ARG A 9 -24.09 3.78 25.64
C ARG A 9 -23.92 2.83 24.43
N THR A 10 -24.53 1.65 24.48
CA THR A 10 -24.13 0.46 23.70
C THR A 10 -24.62 0.45 22.24
N LEU A 11 -25.86 0.88 21.97
CA LEU A 11 -26.38 0.90 20.59
C LEU A 11 -25.78 2.04 19.75
N LEU A 12 -25.39 3.12 20.42
CA LEU A 12 -24.66 4.24 19.84
C LEU A 12 -23.32 3.81 19.24
N TRP A 13 -22.60 2.91 19.93
CA TRP A 13 -21.35 2.34 19.45
C TRP A 13 -21.55 1.44 18.23
N LEU A 14 -22.72 0.81 18.07
CA LEU A 14 -23.01 -0.06 16.92
C LEU A 14 -23.29 0.75 15.66
N VAL A 15 -24.06 1.84 15.77
CA VAL A 15 -24.23 2.81 14.67
C VAL A 15 -22.89 3.45 14.30
N LEU A 16 -22.09 3.84 15.30
CA LEU A 16 -20.77 4.42 15.06
C LEU A 16 -19.79 3.40 14.45
N ALA A 17 -19.82 2.14 14.89
CA ALA A 17 -18.98 1.07 14.35
C ALA A 17 -19.37 0.76 12.90
N VAL A 18 -20.66 0.67 12.57
CA VAL A 18 -21.13 0.47 11.19
C VAL A 18 -20.70 1.64 10.31
N VAL A 19 -20.87 2.88 10.77
CA VAL A 19 -20.40 4.09 10.05
C VAL A 19 -18.88 4.09 9.90
N MET A 20 -18.12 3.72 10.95
CA MET A 20 -16.65 3.66 10.94
C MET A 20 -16.10 2.53 10.04
N THR A 21 -16.74 1.37 9.99
CA THR A 21 -16.30 0.22 9.16
C THR A 21 -16.50 0.45 7.66
N ILE A 22 -17.33 1.42 7.27
CA ILE A 22 -17.59 1.75 5.87
C ILE A 22 -16.55 2.74 5.32
N PHE A 23 -15.80 3.44 6.17
CA PHE A 23 -14.66 4.22 5.68
C PHE A 23 -13.53 3.26 5.31
N PRO A 24 -13.20 3.07 4.02
CA PRO A 24 -11.99 2.34 3.66
C PRO A 24 -10.79 3.03 4.34
N ALA A 25 -9.76 2.26 4.69
CA ALA A 25 -8.48 2.82 5.12
C ALA A 25 -7.97 3.75 4.00
N GLY A 26 -8.30 5.04 4.14
CA GLY A 26 -8.16 6.02 3.08
C GLY A 26 -6.70 6.35 2.84
N ARG A 27 -6.44 7.00 1.70
CA ARG A 27 -5.14 7.59 1.39
C ARG A 27 -4.66 8.40 2.58
N VAL A 28 -3.43 8.16 2.99
CA VAL A 28 -2.83 8.98 4.03
C VAL A 28 -2.29 10.25 3.41
N LEU A 29 -2.66 11.35 4.04
CA LEU A 29 -2.52 12.70 3.54
C LEU A 29 -1.63 13.49 4.51
N ALA A 30 -0.83 14.37 3.92
CA ALA A 30 0.47 14.83 4.38
C ALA A 30 0.49 15.58 5.71
N GLN A 31 -0.67 15.99 6.24
CA GLN A 31 -0.72 16.83 7.44
C GLN A 31 -1.73 16.39 8.50
N GLY A 32 -2.18 15.13 8.46
CA GLY A 32 -2.95 14.59 9.58
C GLY A 32 -4.32 15.27 9.82
N THR A 33 -4.82 15.98 8.80
CA THR A 33 -6.20 16.46 8.72
C THR A 33 -7.19 15.33 8.40
N MET A 34 -6.71 14.07 8.38
CA MET A 34 -7.42 12.90 7.84
C MET A 34 -7.99 13.14 6.46
N GLY A 35 -7.37 14.05 5.69
CA GLY A 35 -7.84 14.51 4.40
C GLY A 35 -9.13 15.32 4.37
N MET A 36 -9.68 15.72 5.51
CA MET A 36 -10.86 16.58 5.54
C MET A 36 -10.58 18.01 5.06
N LEU A 37 -9.31 18.43 5.16
CA LEU A 37 -8.85 19.73 4.70
C LEU A 37 -7.69 19.57 3.71
N PRO A 38 -7.57 20.49 2.72
CA PRO A 38 -6.47 20.48 1.78
C PRO A 38 -5.10 20.61 2.46
N ASP A 39 -4.14 19.81 2.01
CA ASP A 39 -2.72 20.01 2.36
C ASP A 39 -2.15 21.26 1.63
N PRO A 40 -1.10 21.91 2.16
CA PRO A 40 -0.45 23.00 1.46
C PRO A 40 0.22 22.51 0.18
N MET A 41 0.34 23.39 -0.82
CA MET A 41 1.15 23.12 -1.99
C MET A 41 2.59 22.78 -1.56
N THR A 42 3.07 21.61 -1.93
CA THR A 42 4.46 21.20 -1.66
C THR A 42 5.43 21.90 -2.60
N THR A 43 6.72 21.97 -2.24
CA THR A 43 7.75 22.52 -3.14
C THR A 43 7.78 21.76 -4.47
N THR A 44 7.61 20.44 -4.41
CA THR A 44 7.51 19.59 -5.61
C THR A 44 6.31 19.92 -6.49
N GLU A 45 5.12 20.05 -5.90
CA GLU A 45 3.91 20.43 -6.65
C GLU A 45 4.10 21.79 -7.33
N LEU A 46 4.67 22.76 -6.60
CA LEU A 46 4.99 24.07 -7.15
C LEU A 46 5.97 23.96 -8.32
N MET A 47 7.13 23.33 -8.13
CA MET A 47 8.15 23.27 -9.19
C MET A 47 7.62 22.58 -10.44
N ARG A 48 6.82 21.52 -10.29
CA ARG A 48 6.13 20.85 -11.41
C ARG A 48 5.16 21.77 -12.15
N ASP A 49 4.51 22.69 -11.43
CA ASP A 49 3.62 23.69 -12.01
C ASP A 49 4.42 24.82 -12.69
N LEU A 50 5.53 25.25 -12.09
CA LEU A 50 6.41 26.30 -12.61
C LEU A 50 7.20 25.87 -13.84
N ASP A 51 7.59 24.60 -13.94
CA ASP A 51 8.31 24.05 -15.11
C ASP A 51 7.49 24.19 -16.40
N ARG A 52 6.17 24.39 -16.31
CA ARG A 52 5.27 24.63 -17.46
C ARG A 52 5.30 26.06 -17.96
N LEU A 53 5.81 26.97 -17.14
CA LEU A 53 5.89 28.39 -17.44
C LEU A 53 7.26 28.76 -18.02
N ASP A 54 8.15 27.79 -18.22
CA ASP A 54 9.51 28.00 -18.72
C ASP A 54 10.24 29.14 -17.96
N LEU A 55 10.13 29.13 -16.62
CA LEU A 55 10.69 30.18 -15.78
C LEU A 55 12.22 30.25 -15.89
N SER A 56 12.75 31.48 -15.89
CA SER A 56 14.19 31.70 -15.74
C SER A 56 14.69 31.19 -14.38
N PRO A 57 15.99 30.88 -14.22
CA PRO A 57 16.55 30.51 -12.93
C PRO A 57 16.24 31.54 -11.81
N GLU A 58 16.30 32.83 -12.11
CA GLU A 58 15.99 33.91 -11.18
C GLU A 58 14.50 33.92 -10.77
N GLN A 59 13.60 33.68 -11.73
CA GLN A 59 12.16 33.56 -11.48
C GLN A 59 11.86 32.33 -10.61
N LYS A 60 12.48 31.18 -10.88
CA LYS A 60 12.34 29.97 -10.04
C LYS A 60 12.81 30.23 -8.61
N GLN A 61 13.96 30.89 -8.44
CA GLN A 61 14.46 31.25 -7.12
C GLN A 61 13.53 32.24 -6.39
N ALA A 62 12.96 33.22 -7.11
CA ALA A 62 11.99 34.14 -6.55
C ALA A 62 10.69 33.43 -6.11
N ALA A 63 10.19 32.52 -6.95
CA ALA A 63 9.01 31.72 -6.64
C ALA A 63 9.22 30.83 -5.41
N GLN A 64 10.40 30.24 -5.24
CA GLN A 64 10.76 29.45 -4.05
C GLN A 64 10.77 30.31 -2.77
N ARG A 65 11.28 31.55 -2.83
CA ARG A 65 11.21 32.47 -1.68
C ARG A 65 9.77 32.83 -1.32
N LEU A 66 8.91 33.07 -2.31
CA LEU A 66 7.48 33.31 -2.09
C LEU A 66 6.79 32.07 -1.52
N HIS A 67 7.20 30.88 -1.96
CA HIS A 67 6.67 29.62 -1.46
C HIS A 67 7.04 29.36 0.01
N ALA A 68 8.26 29.69 0.42
CA ALA A 68 8.64 29.65 1.83
C ALA A 68 7.71 30.53 2.69
N GLN A 69 7.41 31.76 2.25
CA GLN A 69 6.46 32.65 2.94
C GLN A 69 5.03 32.11 2.91
N TYR A 70 4.62 31.45 1.82
CA TYR A 70 3.36 30.73 1.75
C TYR A 70 3.29 29.61 2.81
N ARG A 71 4.36 28.82 2.97
CA ARG A 71 4.45 27.77 3.97
C ARG A 71 4.37 28.32 5.40
N ASP A 72 5.04 29.42 5.69
CA ASP A 72 4.95 30.08 7.00
C ASP A 72 3.52 30.52 7.32
N ARG A 73 2.84 31.15 6.34
CA ARG A 73 1.43 31.53 6.48
C ARG A 73 0.52 30.32 6.70
N PHE A 74 0.78 29.23 5.98
CA PHE A 74 0.02 27.99 6.15
C PHE A 74 0.30 27.34 7.51
N ALA A 75 1.53 27.35 8.01
CA ALA A 75 1.88 26.84 9.34
C ALA A 75 1.13 27.59 10.44
N VAL A 76 1.03 28.93 10.32
CA VAL A 76 0.20 29.73 11.25
C VAL A 76 -1.27 29.35 11.16
N LEU A 77 -1.82 29.13 9.96
CA LEU A 77 -3.20 28.66 9.79
C LEU A 77 -3.39 27.26 10.39
N HIS A 78 -2.40 26.40 10.24
CA HIS A 78 -2.39 25.04 10.75
C HIS A 78 -2.45 25.00 12.28
N ASP A 79 -1.52 25.72 12.93
CA ASP A 79 -1.36 25.70 14.39
C ASP A 79 -2.49 26.38 15.15
N ASN A 80 -3.30 27.19 14.45
CA ASN A 80 -4.48 27.86 14.98
C ASN A 80 -5.75 27.16 14.50
N ASP A 81 -6.32 27.61 13.38
CA ASP A 81 -7.67 27.25 12.95
C ASP A 81 -7.83 25.76 12.60
N ILE A 82 -6.84 25.16 11.93
CA ILE A 82 -6.91 23.74 11.56
C ILE A 82 -6.83 22.87 12.81
N LYS A 83 -5.86 23.15 13.69
CA LYS A 83 -5.70 22.42 14.96
C LYS A 83 -6.95 22.50 15.83
N GLU A 84 -7.56 23.68 15.94
CA GLU A 84 -8.83 23.85 16.67
C GLU A 84 -9.94 23.00 16.05
N LEU A 85 -10.11 23.04 14.72
CA LEU A 85 -11.10 22.20 14.03
C LEU A 85 -10.85 20.71 14.27
N MET A 86 -9.59 20.25 14.18
CA MET A 86 -9.22 18.86 14.45
C MET A 86 -9.51 18.45 15.89
N GLN A 87 -9.31 19.35 16.86
CA GLN A 87 -9.65 19.11 18.26
C GLN A 87 -11.16 18.97 18.43
N GLN A 88 -11.95 19.89 17.84
CA GLN A 88 -13.42 19.80 17.88
C GLN A 88 -13.93 18.47 17.31
N MET A 89 -13.33 17.99 16.21
CA MET A 89 -13.67 16.67 15.65
C MET A 89 -13.26 15.51 16.56
N GLY A 90 -12.08 15.60 17.19
CA GLY A 90 -11.65 14.62 18.19
C GLY A 90 -12.59 14.54 19.39
N ASP A 91 -13.10 15.68 19.85
CA ASP A 91 -14.05 15.78 20.97
C ASP A 91 -15.43 15.19 20.62
N MET A 92 -15.77 15.11 19.34
CA MET A 92 -16.99 14.47 18.83
C MET A 92 -16.84 12.97 18.56
N SER A 93 -15.62 12.43 18.63
CA SER A 93 -15.41 10.98 18.45
C SER A 93 -15.96 10.20 19.64
N GLY A 94 -16.76 9.16 19.38
CA GLY A 94 -17.23 8.20 20.38
C GLY A 94 -18.71 8.32 20.79
N THR A 95 -19.42 9.37 20.38
CA THR A 95 -20.88 9.51 20.57
C THR A 95 -21.51 10.20 19.36
N LEU A 96 -22.78 9.90 19.02
CA LEU A 96 -23.52 10.69 18.04
C LEU A 96 -23.56 12.15 18.54
N PRO A 97 -22.93 13.10 17.83
CA PRO A 97 -22.91 14.48 18.28
C PRO A 97 -24.29 15.11 18.12
N GLU A 98 -24.59 16.07 18.99
CA GLU A 98 -25.80 16.90 18.84
C GLU A 98 -25.76 17.62 17.48
N ARG A 99 -26.92 17.69 16.80
CA ARG A 99 -27.07 18.37 15.51
C ARG A 99 -26.42 19.76 15.48
N ALA A 100 -26.63 20.57 16.51
CA ALA A 100 -26.05 21.91 16.62
C ALA A 100 -24.51 21.93 16.63
N LYS A 101 -23.86 20.91 17.21
CA LYS A 101 -22.38 20.78 17.20
C LYS A 101 -21.87 20.43 15.81
N ILE A 102 -22.62 19.62 15.06
CA ILE A 102 -22.30 19.24 13.69
C ILE A 102 -22.47 20.41 12.74
N GLU A 103 -23.58 21.14 12.84
CA GLU A 103 -23.80 22.37 12.06
C GLU A 103 -22.68 23.38 12.31
N LYS A 104 -22.28 23.57 13.58
CA LYS A 104 -21.13 24.40 13.93
C LYS A 104 -19.84 23.86 13.31
N LEU A 105 -19.58 22.55 13.39
CA LEU A 105 -18.39 21.94 12.80
C LEU A 105 -18.34 22.17 11.30
N MET A 106 -19.44 21.95 10.58
CA MET A 106 -19.51 22.15 9.13
C MET A 106 -19.26 23.62 8.76
N SER A 107 -19.83 24.55 9.54
CA SER A 107 -19.57 25.99 9.36
C SER A 107 -18.11 26.36 9.65
N ASP A 108 -17.50 25.79 10.68
CA ASP A 108 -16.10 26.01 11.02
C ASP A 108 -15.18 25.42 9.93
N MET A 109 -15.49 24.23 9.41
CA MET A 109 -14.78 23.60 8.31
C MET A 109 -14.80 24.45 7.04
N ASP A 110 -15.97 24.94 6.62
CA ASP A 110 -16.12 25.87 5.49
C ASP A 110 -15.34 27.18 5.70
N ARG A 111 -15.35 27.73 6.93
CA ARG A 111 -14.50 28.88 7.29
C ARG A 111 -13.01 28.57 7.10
N VAL A 112 -12.54 27.41 7.57
CA VAL A 112 -11.13 27.01 7.42
C VAL A 112 -10.76 26.78 5.96
N GLN A 113 -11.62 26.14 5.17
CA GLN A 113 -11.39 25.93 3.74
C GLN A 113 -11.27 27.26 2.98
N ARG A 114 -12.11 28.26 3.29
CA ARG A 114 -11.97 29.63 2.74
C ARG A 114 -10.64 30.29 3.12
N LYS A 115 -10.18 30.12 4.37
CA LYS A 115 -8.87 30.63 4.80
C LYS A 115 -7.73 29.97 4.03
N ILE A 116 -7.78 28.65 3.83
CA ILE A 116 -6.81 27.90 3.03
C ILE A 116 -6.78 28.45 1.58
N ALA A 117 -7.95 28.59 0.95
CA ALA A 117 -8.06 29.16 -0.39
C ALA A 117 -7.51 30.59 -0.46
N GLY A 118 -7.70 31.40 0.60
CA GLY A 118 -7.13 32.74 0.69
C GLY A 118 -5.60 32.75 0.75
N VAL A 119 -4.98 31.84 1.50
CA VAL A 119 -3.51 31.69 1.55
C VAL A 119 -2.96 31.24 0.18
N ASP A 120 -3.61 30.28 -0.46
CA ASP A 120 -3.25 29.81 -1.82
C ASP A 120 -3.34 30.94 -2.85
N ASN A 121 -4.48 31.63 -2.92
CA ASN A 121 -4.71 32.69 -3.91
C ASN A 121 -3.71 33.82 -3.75
N ARG A 122 -3.43 34.22 -2.51
CA ARG A 122 -2.45 35.28 -2.22
C ARG A 122 -1.04 34.91 -2.70
N PHE A 123 -0.63 33.66 -2.50
CA PHE A 123 0.65 33.17 -3.01
C PHE A 123 0.69 33.24 -4.55
N LEU A 124 -0.38 32.80 -5.22
CA LEU A 124 -0.45 32.83 -6.69
C LEU A 124 -0.50 34.27 -7.23
N ASP A 125 -1.14 35.21 -6.52
CA ASP A 125 -1.13 36.64 -6.86
C ASP A 125 0.28 37.25 -6.72
N GLU A 126 1.01 36.89 -5.66
CA GLU A 126 2.41 37.30 -5.46
C GLU A 126 3.32 36.71 -6.54
N LEU A 127 3.09 35.45 -6.92
CA LEU A 127 3.80 34.79 -8.00
C LEU A 127 3.57 35.52 -9.34
N GLN A 128 2.36 36.02 -9.61
CA GLN A 128 2.05 36.77 -10.83
C GLN A 128 2.97 37.98 -11.08
N ILE A 129 3.50 38.59 -10.03
CA ILE A 129 4.39 39.76 -10.10
C ILE A 129 5.74 39.41 -10.73
N VAL A 130 6.22 38.18 -10.53
CA VAL A 130 7.52 37.73 -11.06
C VAL A 130 7.43 37.12 -12.46
N LEU A 131 6.23 36.99 -13.02
CA LEU A 131 5.95 36.36 -14.32
C LEU A 131 5.82 37.38 -15.45
N THR A 132 6.25 36.99 -16.66
CA THR A 132 5.97 37.71 -17.91
C THR A 132 4.49 37.60 -18.30
N ASP A 133 4.02 38.43 -19.22
CA ASP A 133 2.62 38.39 -19.67
C ASP A 133 2.24 37.05 -20.33
N GLU A 134 3.15 36.40 -21.07
CA GLU A 134 2.89 35.05 -21.61
C GLU A 134 2.78 34.00 -20.50
N GLN A 135 3.67 34.05 -19.51
CA GLN A 135 3.67 33.11 -18.38
C GLN A 135 2.42 33.25 -17.50
N ARG A 136 1.86 34.46 -17.40
CA ARG A 136 0.61 34.72 -16.65
C ARG A 136 -0.57 33.95 -17.20
N ALA A 137 -0.62 33.68 -18.51
CA ALA A 137 -1.69 32.85 -19.08
C ALA A 137 -1.66 31.42 -18.53
N GLY A 138 -0.46 30.86 -18.31
CA GLY A 138 -0.30 29.53 -17.71
C GLY A 138 -0.64 29.48 -16.21
N LEU A 139 -0.54 30.61 -15.51
CA LEU A 139 -0.83 30.69 -14.07
C LEU A 139 -2.31 30.38 -13.74
N GLU A 140 -3.25 30.70 -14.62
CA GLU A 140 -4.67 30.37 -14.42
C GLU A 140 -4.91 28.86 -14.37
N ARG A 141 -4.19 28.08 -15.19
CA ARG A 141 -4.27 26.61 -15.13
C ARG A 141 -3.72 26.06 -13.82
N ILE A 142 -2.68 26.69 -13.27
CA ILE A 142 -2.14 26.36 -11.94
C ILE A 142 -3.17 26.69 -10.84
N ARG A 143 -3.85 27.84 -10.92
CA ARG A 143 -4.96 28.19 -10.01
C ARG A 143 -6.06 27.14 -10.02
N LEU A 144 -6.53 26.75 -11.21
CA LEU A 144 -7.56 25.71 -11.37
C LEU A 144 -7.09 24.37 -10.82
N ARG A 145 -5.84 23.96 -11.09
CA ARG A 145 -5.28 22.72 -10.57
C ARG A 145 -5.25 22.71 -9.03
N ARG A 146 -4.79 23.80 -8.43
CA ARG A 146 -4.75 23.93 -6.96
C ARG A 146 -6.16 23.89 -6.38
N GLU A 147 -7.12 24.52 -7.04
CA GLU A 147 -8.51 24.47 -6.64
C GLU A 147 -9.11 23.06 -6.71
N ARG A 148 -8.87 22.30 -7.79
CA ARG A 148 -9.25 20.88 -7.88
C ARG A 148 -8.63 20.05 -6.77
N ALA A 149 -7.35 20.28 -6.46
CA ALA A 149 -6.68 19.55 -5.39
C ALA A 149 -7.37 19.77 -4.03
N ARG A 150 -7.85 21.00 -3.74
CA ARG A 150 -8.61 21.30 -2.51
C ARG A 150 -9.94 20.54 -2.46
N TYR A 151 -10.74 20.62 -3.53
CA TYR A 151 -12.06 19.99 -3.54
C TYR A 151 -11.97 18.46 -3.58
N ARG A 152 -11.01 17.90 -4.32
CA ARG A 152 -10.77 16.44 -4.35
C ARG A 152 -10.49 15.88 -2.95
N GLN A 153 -9.75 16.61 -2.12
CA GLN A 153 -9.47 16.20 -0.75
C GLN A 153 -10.74 16.25 0.12
N SER A 154 -11.52 17.34 0.05
CA SER A 154 -12.76 17.49 0.84
C SER A 154 -13.90 16.55 0.41
N ALA A 155 -14.07 16.28 -0.88
CA ALA A 155 -15.21 15.56 -1.43
C ALA A 155 -15.21 14.06 -1.09
N LEU A 156 -14.02 13.44 -1.07
CA LEU A 156 -13.86 11.99 -1.10
C LEU A 156 -13.96 11.33 0.28
N ASN A 157 -13.72 12.06 1.36
CA ASN A 157 -13.57 11.44 2.68
C ASN A 157 -14.88 11.19 3.42
N PHE A 158 -15.97 11.87 3.06
CA PHE A 158 -17.26 11.69 3.73
C PHE A 158 -18.14 10.60 3.11
N ALA A 159 -17.96 10.28 1.83
CA ALA A 159 -18.86 9.39 1.10
C ALA A 159 -18.30 8.00 0.79
N GLY A 160 -17.10 7.67 1.31
CA GLY A 160 -16.39 6.45 0.91
C GLY A 160 -16.15 6.37 -0.61
N GLY A 161 -16.26 7.51 -1.31
CA GLY A 161 -16.28 7.61 -2.75
C GLY A 161 -14.91 7.30 -3.33
N GLY A 162 -14.89 6.50 -4.40
CA GLY A 162 -13.66 6.22 -5.15
C GLY A 162 -12.96 7.51 -5.59
N THR A 163 -11.63 7.46 -5.68
CA THR A 163 -10.85 8.65 -6.02
C THR A 163 -11.11 9.10 -7.44
N VAL A 164 -11.53 10.34 -7.63
CA VAL A 164 -11.67 10.92 -8.96
C VAL A 164 -10.30 11.12 -9.58
N THR A 165 -10.05 10.47 -10.70
CA THR A 165 -8.84 10.70 -11.48
C THR A 165 -8.91 12.06 -12.17
N ASP A 166 -7.91 12.90 -11.92
CA ASP A 166 -7.73 14.14 -12.66
C ASP A 166 -6.92 13.83 -13.93
N ILE A 167 -7.57 13.90 -15.08
CA ILE A 167 -6.95 13.57 -16.37
C ILE A 167 -5.81 14.54 -16.71
N SER A 168 -5.86 15.80 -16.23
CA SER A 168 -4.76 16.74 -16.45
C SER A 168 -3.46 16.24 -15.82
N GLU A 169 -3.54 15.61 -14.64
CA GLU A 169 -2.38 15.01 -14.00
C GLU A 169 -1.77 13.88 -14.85
N ILE A 170 -2.60 13.09 -15.56
CA ILE A 170 -2.10 12.02 -16.44
C ILE A 170 -1.42 12.63 -17.66
N VAL A 171 -2.07 13.59 -18.32
CA VAL A 171 -1.52 14.28 -19.51
C VAL A 171 -0.16 14.89 -19.21
N ASP A 172 0.01 15.43 -18.00
CA ASP A 172 1.27 16.02 -17.55
C ASP A 172 2.38 14.98 -17.34
N GLU A 173 2.02 13.73 -17.05
CA GLU A 173 2.95 12.68 -16.69
C GLU A 173 3.43 11.86 -17.88
N ILE A 174 2.60 11.74 -18.90
CA ILE A 174 2.95 11.05 -20.14
C ILE A 174 3.75 11.97 -21.07
N GLU A 175 4.69 11.37 -21.79
CA GLU A 175 5.45 12.08 -22.81
C GLU A 175 4.60 12.22 -24.08
N LEU A 176 4.07 13.43 -24.28
CA LEU A 176 3.37 13.82 -25.50
C LEU A 176 4.26 14.70 -26.38
N SER A 177 4.18 14.46 -27.69
CA SER A 177 4.77 15.35 -28.68
C SER A 177 4.21 16.78 -28.55
N PRO A 178 4.99 17.83 -28.89
CA PRO A 178 4.53 19.22 -28.86
C PRO A 178 3.26 19.45 -29.69
N ASP A 179 3.15 18.77 -30.85
CA ASP A 179 2.00 18.83 -31.72
C ASP A 179 0.76 18.21 -31.06
N THR A 180 0.90 17.02 -30.44
CA THR A 180 -0.20 16.41 -29.68
C THR A 180 -0.64 17.31 -28.53
N ARG A 181 0.30 17.89 -27.76
CA ARG A 181 -0.01 18.83 -26.67
C ARG A 181 -0.84 20.02 -27.17
N THR A 182 -0.44 20.60 -28.31
CA THR A 182 -1.16 21.72 -28.93
C THR A 182 -2.56 21.31 -29.37
N ARG A 183 -2.71 20.12 -30.00
CA ARG A 183 -4.02 19.62 -30.45
C ARG A 183 -4.99 19.36 -29.30
N ILE A 184 -4.52 18.82 -28.17
CA ILE A 184 -5.39 18.47 -27.05
C ILE A 184 -5.69 19.65 -26.12
N ALA A 185 -4.90 20.72 -26.16
CA ALA A 185 -4.97 21.82 -25.20
C ALA A 185 -6.39 22.41 -25.01
N PRO A 186 -7.18 22.72 -26.08
CA PRO A 186 -8.52 23.27 -25.91
C PRO A 186 -9.49 22.28 -25.23
N THR A 187 -9.41 21.00 -25.58
CA THR A 187 -10.22 19.93 -24.97
C THR A 187 -9.85 19.73 -23.51
N LEU A 188 -8.56 19.80 -23.19
CA LEU A 188 -8.06 19.66 -21.84
C LEU A 188 -8.47 20.84 -20.95
N GLU A 189 -8.39 22.07 -21.45
CA GLU A 189 -8.81 23.28 -20.72
C GLU A 189 -10.32 23.25 -20.40
N ALA A 190 -11.15 22.90 -21.39
CA ALA A 190 -12.59 22.75 -21.18
C ALA A 190 -12.91 21.67 -20.14
N TYR A 191 -12.18 20.56 -20.17
CA TYR A 191 -12.26 19.51 -19.15
C TYR A 191 -11.85 20.00 -17.76
N GLU A 192 -10.70 20.68 -17.65
CA GLU A 192 -10.18 21.19 -16.38
C GLU A 192 -11.17 22.13 -15.69
N PHE A 193 -11.79 23.03 -16.45
CA PHE A 193 -12.83 23.92 -15.95
C PHE A 193 -14.07 23.14 -15.47
N ALA A 194 -14.56 22.21 -16.29
CA ALA A 194 -15.73 21.39 -15.95
C ALA A 194 -15.48 20.54 -14.70
N LEU A 195 -14.34 19.86 -14.62
CA LEU A 195 -13.96 19.05 -13.46
C LEU A 195 -13.84 19.91 -12.20
N THR A 196 -13.29 21.12 -12.29
CA THR A 196 -13.16 22.02 -11.13
C THR A 196 -14.52 22.39 -10.55
N ARG A 197 -15.48 22.74 -11.40
CA ARG A 197 -16.86 22.99 -10.99
C ARG A 197 -17.50 21.73 -10.40
N ASP A 198 -17.38 20.59 -11.07
CA ASP A 198 -18.03 19.35 -10.66
C ASP A 198 -17.46 18.83 -9.31
N LEU A 199 -16.15 18.98 -9.07
CA LEU A 199 -15.54 18.65 -7.77
C LEU A 199 -16.03 19.57 -6.65
N ARG A 200 -16.20 20.87 -6.91
CA ARG A 200 -16.80 21.80 -5.95
C ARG A 200 -18.21 21.37 -5.59
N ASP A 201 -19.01 21.09 -6.61
CA ASP A 201 -20.39 20.63 -6.50
C ASP A 201 -20.52 19.34 -5.65
N VAL A 202 -19.62 18.37 -5.87
CA VAL A 202 -19.55 17.15 -5.06
C VAL A 202 -19.11 17.48 -3.63
N ALA A 203 -18.10 18.31 -3.43
CA ALA A 203 -17.64 18.69 -2.08
C ALA A 203 -18.75 19.38 -1.28
N GLU A 204 -19.50 20.29 -1.90
CA GLU A 204 -20.66 20.95 -1.28
C GLU A 204 -21.79 19.96 -0.96
N ALA A 205 -22.09 19.02 -1.87
CA ALA A 205 -23.07 17.97 -1.62
C ALA A 205 -22.63 17.06 -0.44
N SER A 206 -21.36 16.62 -0.43
CA SER A 206 -20.77 15.81 0.64
C SER A 206 -20.80 16.51 2.00
N ALA A 207 -20.62 17.84 2.05
CA ALA A 207 -20.75 18.59 3.30
C ALA A 207 -22.20 18.65 3.80
N ARG A 208 -23.19 18.70 2.89
CA ARG A 208 -24.62 18.69 3.24
C ARG A 208 -25.12 17.32 3.67
N THR A 209 -24.54 16.23 3.14
CA THR A 209 -24.86 14.83 3.46
C THR A 209 -25.06 14.61 4.97
N ILE A 210 -24.13 15.04 5.84
CA ILE A 210 -24.30 14.84 7.29
C ILE A 210 -25.56 15.54 7.83
N ILE A 211 -25.85 16.76 7.40
CA ILE A 211 -27.05 17.51 7.84
C ILE A 211 -28.31 16.80 7.33
N SER A 212 -28.32 16.39 6.06
CA SER A 212 -29.42 15.64 5.45
C SER A 212 -29.73 14.32 6.17
N PHE A 213 -28.72 13.69 6.79
CA PHE A 213 -28.95 12.52 7.63
C PHE A 213 -29.72 12.86 8.90
N PHE A 214 -29.39 13.94 9.59
CA PHE A 214 -30.17 14.39 10.74
C PHE A 214 -31.59 14.79 10.33
N ASP A 215 -31.74 15.49 9.21
CA ASP A 215 -33.06 15.82 8.67
C ASP A 215 -33.90 14.56 8.41
N ALA A 216 -33.30 13.52 7.84
CA ALA A 216 -33.98 12.25 7.59
C ALA A 216 -34.35 11.49 8.89
N LEU A 217 -33.51 11.56 9.93
CA LEU A 217 -33.85 11.00 11.25
C LEU A 217 -34.99 11.76 11.92
N ASP A 218 -34.96 13.10 11.85
CA ASP A 218 -35.99 13.98 12.40
C ASP A 218 -37.33 13.76 11.68
N GLU A 219 -37.33 13.66 10.35
CA GLU A 219 -38.51 13.36 9.52
C GLU A 219 -39.15 12.01 9.84
N ALA A 220 -38.32 11.01 10.17
CA ALA A 220 -38.78 9.69 10.57
C ALA A 220 -39.30 9.63 12.02
N GLY A 221 -39.25 10.75 12.75
CA GLY A 221 -39.67 10.83 14.15
C GLY A 221 -38.79 10.00 15.08
N LEU A 222 -37.54 9.73 14.68
CA LEU A 222 -36.65 8.89 15.44
C LEU A 222 -36.09 9.67 16.65
N ALA A 223 -36.71 9.52 17.81
CA ALA A 223 -36.18 10.10 19.03
C ALA A 223 -34.83 9.44 19.39
N GLU A 224 -33.92 10.22 19.98
CA GLU A 224 -32.55 9.77 20.32
C GLU A 224 -32.54 8.54 21.26
N ASP A 225 -33.62 8.35 22.03
CA ASP A 225 -33.82 7.19 22.91
C ASP A 225 -34.35 5.94 22.18
N ALA A 226 -34.91 6.07 20.98
CA ALA A 226 -35.40 4.94 20.18
C ALA A 226 -34.27 4.00 19.74
N LEU A 227 -33.06 4.53 19.54
CA LEU A 227 -31.86 3.73 19.33
C LEU A 227 -31.38 3.05 20.61
N GLN A 228 -31.78 3.52 21.80
CA GLN A 228 -31.34 2.89 23.06
C GLN A 228 -32.28 1.78 23.54
N ASN A 229 -33.50 1.71 22.99
CA ASN A 229 -34.48 0.71 23.35
C ASN A 229 -34.39 -0.52 22.41
N PRO A 230 -34.03 -1.72 22.92
CA PRO A 230 -33.92 -2.94 22.13
C PRO A 230 -35.19 -3.29 21.35
N GLU A 231 -36.38 -2.94 21.87
CA GLU A 231 -37.66 -3.23 21.24
C GLU A 231 -37.90 -2.40 19.97
N THR A 232 -37.37 -1.17 19.92
CA THR A 232 -37.50 -0.26 18.77
C THR A 232 -36.24 -0.18 17.92
N ALA A 233 -35.11 -0.71 18.40
CA ALA A 233 -33.81 -0.60 17.75
C ALA A 233 -33.78 -1.18 16.32
N ALA A 234 -34.47 -2.30 16.07
CA ALA A 234 -34.51 -2.90 14.73
C ALA A 234 -35.21 -2.00 13.72
N GLU A 235 -36.34 -1.39 14.09
CA GLU A 235 -37.08 -0.47 13.24
C GLU A 235 -36.32 0.85 13.08
N ALA A 236 -35.73 1.34 14.17
CA ALA A 236 -34.85 2.50 14.14
C ALA A 236 -33.65 2.30 13.21
N MET A 237 -33.07 1.09 13.18
CA MET A 237 -31.96 0.77 12.29
C MET A 237 -32.40 0.78 10.81
N LYS A 238 -33.61 0.31 10.48
CA LYS A 238 -34.14 0.43 9.10
C LYS A 238 -34.26 1.88 8.67
N VAL A 239 -34.78 2.73 9.56
CA VAL A 239 -34.87 4.18 9.33
C VAL A 239 -33.49 4.78 9.13
N VAL A 240 -32.51 4.42 9.97
CA VAL A 240 -31.12 4.86 9.84
C VAL A 240 -30.51 4.43 8.50
N VAL A 241 -30.71 3.18 8.08
CA VAL A 241 -30.23 2.67 6.78
C VAL A 241 -30.88 3.41 5.61
N GLU A 242 -32.18 3.69 5.68
CA GLU A 242 -32.89 4.42 4.63
C GLU A 242 -32.47 5.90 4.58
N ALA A 243 -32.27 6.53 5.73
CA ALA A 243 -31.68 7.85 5.86
C ALA A 243 -30.28 7.89 5.24
N GLN A 244 -29.42 6.91 5.57
CA GLN A 244 -28.08 6.77 4.98
C GLN A 244 -28.13 6.61 3.46
N LYS A 245 -29.03 5.78 2.92
CA LYS A 245 -29.21 5.62 1.47
C LYS A 245 -29.51 6.97 0.83
N ARG A 246 -30.55 7.67 1.31
CA ARG A 246 -30.96 8.99 0.78
C ARG A 246 -29.83 10.02 0.86
N MET A 247 -29.07 9.99 1.94
CA MET A 247 -27.95 10.89 2.22
C MET A 247 -26.87 10.85 1.14
N PHE A 248 -26.61 9.66 0.58
CA PHE A 248 -25.56 9.45 -0.42
C PHE A 248 -26.04 9.54 -1.87
N VAL A 249 -27.35 9.43 -2.16
CA VAL A 249 -27.87 9.45 -3.54
C VAL A 249 -27.37 10.66 -4.34
N GLU A 250 -27.41 11.87 -3.76
CA GLU A 250 -26.95 13.08 -4.48
C GLU A 250 -25.45 13.03 -4.77
N VAL A 251 -24.64 12.63 -3.79
CA VAL A 251 -23.17 12.56 -3.92
C VAL A 251 -22.78 11.46 -4.92
N GLU A 252 -23.43 10.30 -4.84
CA GLU A 252 -23.24 9.17 -5.75
C GLU A 252 -23.60 9.56 -7.18
N GLN A 253 -24.76 10.19 -7.41
CA GLN A 253 -25.18 10.63 -8.73
C GLN A 253 -24.20 11.65 -9.33
N ARG A 254 -23.78 12.65 -8.55
CA ARG A 254 -22.79 13.64 -9.02
C ARG A 254 -21.43 12.99 -9.31
N SER A 255 -21.04 11.98 -8.52
CA SER A 255 -19.81 11.22 -8.73
C SER A 255 -19.90 10.39 -10.01
N LEU A 256 -21.02 9.70 -10.24
CA LEU A 256 -21.32 8.96 -11.48
C LEU A 256 -21.23 9.87 -12.72
N ASP A 257 -21.87 11.04 -12.67
CA ASP A 257 -21.84 12.02 -13.75
C ASP A 257 -20.40 12.48 -14.06
N MET A 258 -19.59 12.65 -13.03
CA MET A 258 -18.17 13.02 -13.16
C MET A 258 -17.32 11.90 -13.73
N PHE A 259 -17.51 10.64 -13.31
CA PHE A 259 -16.84 9.48 -13.92
C PHE A 259 -17.20 9.37 -15.40
N ASP A 260 -18.47 9.57 -15.77
CA ASP A 260 -18.92 9.57 -17.16
C ASP A 260 -18.26 10.68 -17.99
N LYS A 261 -18.15 11.89 -17.43
CA LYS A 261 -17.44 13.00 -18.07
C LYS A 261 -15.96 12.72 -18.22
N ASN A 262 -15.31 12.14 -17.20
CA ASN A 262 -13.91 11.70 -17.26
C ASN A 262 -13.71 10.72 -18.42
N ARG A 263 -14.53 9.68 -18.53
CA ARG A 263 -14.40 8.69 -19.63
C ARG A 263 -14.60 9.31 -21.01
N LYS A 264 -15.57 10.21 -21.16
CA LYS A 264 -15.78 10.97 -22.40
C LYS A 264 -14.57 11.84 -22.73
N ALA A 265 -13.98 12.51 -21.73
CA ALA A 265 -12.76 13.30 -21.89
C ALA A 265 -11.56 12.44 -22.27
N VAL A 266 -11.35 11.28 -21.63
CA VAL A 266 -10.29 10.32 -22.01
C VAL A 266 -10.44 9.91 -23.48
N LYS A 267 -11.66 9.55 -23.91
CA LYS A 267 -11.93 9.18 -25.30
C LYS A 267 -11.65 10.33 -26.28
N ALA A 268 -12.06 11.55 -25.94
CA ALA A 268 -11.86 12.74 -26.78
C ALA A 268 -10.38 13.12 -26.91
N LEU A 269 -9.64 13.12 -25.80
CA LEU A 269 -8.21 13.41 -25.78
C LEU A 269 -7.42 12.34 -26.54
N ALA A 270 -7.70 11.07 -26.27
CA ALA A 270 -7.03 9.95 -26.94
C ALA A 270 -7.27 9.93 -28.45
N ALA A 271 -8.37 10.48 -28.96
CA ALA A 271 -8.64 10.57 -30.39
C ALA A 271 -7.74 11.59 -31.13
N SER A 272 -7.05 12.46 -30.40
CA SER A 272 -6.13 13.49 -30.94
C SER A 272 -4.65 13.14 -30.73
N MET A 273 -4.38 11.97 -30.14
CA MET A 273 -3.06 11.40 -29.84
C MET A 273 -2.67 10.39 -30.92
N THR A 274 -1.39 10.03 -31.00
CA THR A 274 -0.99 8.81 -31.73
C THR A 274 -1.52 7.56 -31.03
N ASP A 275 -1.60 6.42 -31.71
CA ASP A 275 -2.07 5.17 -31.09
C ASP A 275 -1.23 4.80 -29.85
N ALA A 276 0.08 5.03 -29.92
CA ALA A 276 1.00 4.77 -28.82
C ALA A 276 0.83 5.71 -27.62
N GLU A 277 0.67 7.02 -27.88
CA GLU A 277 0.34 8.01 -26.85
C GLU A 277 -1.03 7.70 -26.21
N ALA A 278 -2.04 7.35 -27.03
CA ALA A 278 -3.39 7.03 -26.59
C ALA A 278 -3.44 5.76 -25.73
N MET A 279 -2.67 4.72 -26.08
CA MET A 279 -2.59 3.48 -25.30
C MET A 279 -2.02 3.76 -23.91
N ARG A 280 -0.86 4.42 -23.82
CA ARG A 280 -0.23 4.80 -22.54
C ARG A 280 -1.16 5.66 -21.70
N PHE A 281 -1.79 6.65 -22.32
CA PHE A 281 -2.74 7.55 -21.66
C PHE A 281 -3.94 6.80 -21.06
N ARG A 282 -4.59 5.93 -21.84
CA ARG A 282 -5.76 5.15 -21.36
C ARG A 282 -5.37 4.17 -20.27
N ALA A 283 -4.23 3.51 -20.40
CA ALA A 283 -3.77 2.54 -19.41
C ALA A 283 -3.42 3.22 -18.08
N GLN A 284 -2.78 4.40 -18.12
CA GLN A 284 -2.55 5.23 -16.92
C GLN A 284 -3.86 5.66 -16.25
N PHE A 285 -4.87 6.02 -17.04
CA PHE A 285 -6.20 6.33 -16.51
C PHE A 285 -6.83 5.11 -15.83
N VAL A 286 -6.86 3.96 -16.50
CA VAL A 286 -7.40 2.71 -15.95
C VAL A 286 -6.64 2.28 -14.69
N ALA A 287 -5.32 2.39 -14.66
CA ALA A 287 -4.52 2.02 -13.49
C ALA A 287 -4.82 2.90 -12.26
N ARG A 288 -5.15 4.18 -12.48
CA ARG A 288 -5.50 5.13 -11.40
C ARG A 288 -6.93 4.97 -10.91
N GLU A 289 -7.85 4.74 -11.83
CA GLU A 289 -9.21 4.36 -11.48
C GLU A 289 -9.17 3.03 -10.74
N GLU A 290 -8.63 1.96 -11.33
CA GLU A 290 -8.64 0.59 -10.80
C GLU A 290 -7.39 0.22 -10.01
N GLN A 291 -7.27 0.79 -8.81
CA GLN A 291 -6.13 0.60 -7.91
C GLN A 291 -5.75 -0.87 -7.66
N ALA A 292 -6.72 -1.79 -7.62
CA ALA A 292 -6.47 -3.22 -7.38
C ALA A 292 -5.59 -3.87 -8.46
N ILE A 293 -5.69 -3.42 -9.71
CA ILE A 293 -4.90 -3.91 -10.85
C ILE A 293 -3.87 -2.88 -11.34
N GLY A 294 -3.88 -1.67 -10.79
CA GLY A 294 -2.99 -0.58 -11.19
C GLY A 294 -1.52 -0.96 -11.29
N PRO A 295 -0.92 -1.65 -10.28
CA PRO A 295 0.47 -2.07 -10.34
C PRO A 295 0.78 -3.00 -11.53
N ILE A 296 -0.03 -4.03 -11.76
CA ILE A 296 0.20 -4.96 -12.88
C ILE A 296 -0.07 -4.28 -14.22
N MET A 297 -1.11 -3.43 -14.31
CA MET A 297 -1.43 -2.65 -15.51
C MET A 297 -0.27 -1.74 -15.92
N LEU A 298 0.30 -0.98 -14.98
CA LEU A 298 1.44 -0.10 -15.25
C LEU A 298 2.70 -0.89 -15.62
N ARG A 299 2.93 -2.05 -14.99
CA ARG A 299 4.02 -2.96 -15.36
C ARG A 299 3.86 -3.46 -16.80
N THR A 300 2.66 -3.91 -17.19
CA THR A 300 2.38 -4.37 -18.56
C THR A 300 2.57 -3.25 -19.58
N VAL A 301 2.15 -2.02 -19.27
CA VAL A 301 2.38 -0.83 -20.13
C VAL A 301 3.86 -0.46 -20.21
N GLY A 302 4.61 -0.62 -19.12
CA GLY A 302 6.06 -0.44 -19.10
C GLY A 302 6.76 -1.40 -20.06
N TRP A 303 6.37 -2.68 -20.03
CA TRP A 303 6.84 -3.68 -20.99
C TRP A 303 6.45 -3.35 -22.43
N TRP A 304 5.20 -3.00 -22.68
CA TRP A 304 4.73 -2.58 -24.00
C TRP A 304 5.51 -1.37 -24.55
N SER A 305 5.78 -0.37 -23.69
CA SER A 305 6.53 0.84 -24.08
C SER A 305 8.00 0.52 -24.37
N ALA A 306 8.65 -0.26 -23.50
CA ALA A 306 10.03 -0.69 -23.71
C ALA A 306 10.21 -1.45 -25.03
N LEU A 307 9.25 -2.31 -25.39
CA LEU A 307 9.24 -3.02 -26.68
C LEU A 307 8.99 -2.09 -27.88
N HIS A 308 8.21 -1.03 -27.71
CA HIS A 308 7.95 -0.06 -28.76
C HIS A 308 9.16 0.86 -29.02
N ASP A 309 9.89 1.20 -27.97
CA ASP A 309 11.05 2.11 -28.03
C ASP A 309 12.37 1.37 -28.33
N PHE A 310 12.37 0.03 -28.31
CA PHE A 310 13.54 -0.78 -28.59
C PHE A 310 13.90 -0.78 -30.08
N GLU A 311 15.15 -0.45 -30.39
CA GLU A 311 15.68 -0.48 -31.75
C GLU A 311 16.33 -1.85 -32.06
N PRO A 312 15.70 -2.71 -32.90
CA PRO A 312 16.27 -4.00 -33.28
C PRO A 312 17.45 -3.82 -34.24
N THR A 313 18.51 -4.62 -34.09
CA THR A 313 19.73 -4.51 -34.92
C THR A 313 19.61 -5.20 -36.27
N ASP A 314 18.70 -6.16 -36.39
CA ASP A 314 18.43 -6.90 -37.62
C ASP A 314 16.93 -7.27 -37.73
N ASP A 315 16.56 -7.90 -38.85
CA ASP A 315 15.17 -8.26 -39.13
C ASP A 315 14.65 -9.40 -38.23
N ALA A 316 15.52 -10.29 -37.73
CA ALA A 316 15.12 -11.39 -36.86
C ALA A 316 14.85 -10.88 -35.43
N GLU A 317 15.68 -9.98 -34.91
CA GLU A 317 15.39 -9.27 -33.67
C GLU A 317 14.09 -8.46 -33.81
N ARG A 318 13.91 -7.77 -34.95
CA ARG A 318 12.69 -6.99 -35.21
C ARG A 318 11.44 -7.86 -35.19
N GLU A 319 11.47 -9.03 -35.84
CA GLU A 319 10.36 -9.97 -35.83
C GLU A 319 10.06 -10.47 -34.40
N THR A 320 11.08 -10.82 -33.63
CA THR A 320 10.95 -11.27 -32.23
C THR A 320 10.33 -10.19 -31.34
N VAL A 321 10.85 -8.97 -31.40
CA VAL A 321 10.37 -7.82 -30.61
C VAL A 321 8.93 -7.46 -31.01
N ASN A 322 8.62 -7.49 -32.32
CA ASN A 322 7.26 -7.26 -32.80
C ASN A 322 6.29 -8.35 -32.32
N GLY A 323 6.72 -9.62 -32.27
CA GLY A 323 5.95 -10.73 -31.71
C GLY A 323 5.59 -10.48 -30.25
N ALA A 324 6.60 -10.21 -29.42
CA ALA A 324 6.42 -9.95 -27.99
C ALA A 324 5.53 -8.72 -27.75
N ARG A 325 5.71 -7.66 -28.54
CA ARG A 325 4.86 -6.46 -28.49
C ARG A 325 3.40 -6.78 -28.82
N ASN A 326 3.17 -7.56 -29.87
CA ASN A 326 1.82 -7.94 -30.29
C ASN A 326 1.11 -8.79 -29.22
N THR A 327 1.82 -9.71 -28.55
CA THR A 327 1.28 -10.49 -27.42
C THR A 327 0.74 -9.59 -26.31
N ILE A 328 1.55 -8.59 -25.90
CA ILE A 328 1.11 -7.65 -24.86
C ILE A 328 -0.05 -6.78 -25.36
N GLU A 329 0.03 -6.25 -26.58
CA GLU A 329 -1.00 -5.36 -27.12
C GLU A 329 -2.36 -6.04 -27.30
N GLN A 330 -2.37 -7.29 -27.77
CA GLN A 330 -3.59 -8.10 -27.94
C GLN A 330 -4.29 -8.39 -26.61
N THR A 331 -3.54 -8.46 -25.51
CA THR A 331 -4.09 -8.64 -24.15
C THR A 331 -4.52 -7.31 -23.55
N LEU A 332 -3.68 -6.29 -23.67
CA LEU A 332 -3.85 -4.99 -23.01
C LEU A 332 -5.02 -4.18 -23.57
N ALA A 333 -5.18 -4.11 -24.89
CA ALA A 333 -6.18 -3.24 -25.52
C ALA A 333 -7.64 -3.65 -25.22
N PRO A 334 -8.01 -4.95 -25.27
CA PRO A 334 -9.34 -5.41 -24.87
C PRO A 334 -9.62 -5.14 -23.39
N ILE A 335 -8.67 -5.42 -22.50
CA ILE A 335 -8.82 -5.20 -21.05
C ILE A 335 -9.05 -3.72 -20.74
N ILE A 336 -8.26 -2.82 -21.32
CA ILE A 336 -8.49 -1.37 -21.18
C ILE A 336 -9.89 -0.99 -21.66
N THR A 337 -10.32 -1.53 -22.81
CA THR A 337 -11.64 -1.25 -23.37
C THR A 337 -12.77 -1.78 -22.48
N GLU A 338 -12.60 -2.95 -21.89
CA GLU A 338 -13.52 -3.58 -20.93
C GLU A 338 -13.65 -2.71 -19.67
N LEU A 339 -12.53 -2.36 -19.03
CA LEU A 339 -12.50 -1.59 -17.78
C LEU A 339 -13.02 -0.15 -17.95
N MET A 340 -12.75 0.45 -19.11
CA MET A 340 -13.36 1.73 -19.49
C MET A 340 -14.89 1.64 -19.57
N LYS A 341 -15.48 0.48 -19.86
CA LYS A 341 -16.95 0.30 -19.87
C LYS A 341 -17.49 -0.05 -18.48
N THR A 342 -16.82 -0.93 -17.73
CA THR A 342 -17.33 -1.52 -16.48
C THR A 342 -17.13 -0.66 -15.23
N SER A 343 -16.29 0.37 -15.27
CA SER A 343 -16.06 1.33 -14.17
C SER A 343 -17.32 2.05 -13.63
N VAL A 344 -18.48 1.96 -14.30
CA VAL A 344 -19.77 2.43 -13.73
C VAL A 344 -20.23 1.56 -12.56
N ALA A 345 -20.01 0.25 -12.63
CA ALA A 345 -20.39 -0.69 -11.57
C ALA A 345 -19.65 -0.38 -10.25
N ARG A 346 -18.51 0.32 -10.35
CA ARG A 346 -17.75 0.80 -9.20
C ARG A 346 -18.43 1.94 -8.45
N ALA A 347 -19.01 2.90 -9.15
CA ALA A 347 -19.64 4.04 -8.50
C ALA A 347 -20.90 3.63 -7.70
N SER A 348 -21.52 2.50 -8.06
CA SER A 348 -22.56 1.84 -7.26
C SER A 348 -22.06 0.98 -6.08
N MET A 349 -20.74 0.89 -5.82
CA MET A 349 -20.19 0.05 -4.73
C MET A 349 -20.54 0.55 -3.32
N GLY A 350 -21.02 1.79 -3.18
CA GLY A 350 -21.56 2.31 -1.92
C GLY A 350 -23.00 1.85 -1.64
N SER A 351 -23.68 1.26 -2.62
CA SER A 351 -25.04 0.77 -2.44
C SER A 351 -25.08 -0.49 -1.59
N LEU A 352 -25.97 -0.49 -0.60
CA LEU A 352 -26.31 -1.68 0.20
C LEU A 352 -27.37 -2.56 -0.48
N ASP A 353 -27.64 -2.33 -1.76
CA ASP A 353 -28.56 -3.13 -2.56
C ASP A 353 -27.96 -4.52 -2.87
N PRO A 354 -28.68 -5.64 -2.64
CA PRO A 354 -28.16 -6.98 -2.88
C PRO A 354 -27.66 -7.22 -4.31
N ASP A 355 -28.35 -6.66 -5.32
CA ASP A 355 -27.94 -6.79 -6.71
C ASP A 355 -26.62 -6.05 -6.97
N ALA A 356 -26.44 -4.87 -6.36
CA ALA A 356 -25.18 -4.13 -6.41
C ALA A 356 -24.03 -4.88 -5.73
N MET A 357 -24.30 -5.55 -4.60
CA MET A 357 -23.32 -6.40 -3.91
C MET A 357 -22.90 -7.62 -4.73
N SER A 358 -23.85 -8.29 -5.40
CA SER A 358 -23.57 -9.40 -6.31
C SER A 358 -22.74 -8.92 -7.52
N ALA A 359 -23.13 -7.82 -8.16
CA ALA A 359 -22.39 -7.22 -9.27
C ALA A 359 -20.96 -6.82 -8.87
N ARG A 360 -20.79 -6.29 -7.64
CA ARG A 360 -19.49 -5.95 -7.07
C ARG A 360 -18.60 -7.19 -6.91
N GLN A 361 -19.15 -8.31 -6.48
CA GLN A 361 -18.40 -9.56 -6.35
C GLN A 361 -17.94 -10.08 -7.72
N THR A 362 -18.84 -10.15 -8.70
CA THR A 362 -18.50 -10.54 -10.08
C THR A 362 -17.42 -9.64 -10.65
N TYR A 363 -17.50 -8.34 -10.39
CA TYR A 363 -16.49 -7.38 -10.82
C TYR A 363 -15.12 -7.64 -10.18
N PHE A 364 -15.02 -7.92 -8.87
CA PHE A 364 -13.75 -8.26 -8.23
C PHE A 364 -13.17 -9.58 -8.71
N GLN A 365 -14.01 -10.58 -8.95
CA GLN A 365 -13.57 -11.85 -9.56
C GLN A 365 -12.92 -11.57 -10.93
N ARG A 366 -13.58 -10.75 -11.76
CA ARG A 366 -13.04 -10.38 -13.07
C ARG A 366 -11.73 -9.59 -12.96
N LEU A 367 -11.56 -8.72 -11.96
CA LEU A 367 -10.27 -8.06 -11.72
C LEU A 367 -9.14 -9.05 -11.37
N GLY A 368 -9.46 -10.13 -10.65
CA GLY A 368 -8.52 -11.22 -10.39
C GLY A 368 -8.09 -11.93 -11.67
N GLU A 369 -9.03 -12.25 -12.55
CA GLU A 369 -8.76 -12.84 -13.87
C GLU A 369 -7.89 -11.91 -14.73
N ILE A 370 -8.25 -10.63 -14.83
CA ILE A 370 -7.48 -9.61 -15.56
C ILE A 370 -6.04 -9.52 -15.04
N THR A 371 -5.84 -9.59 -13.73
CA THR A 371 -4.49 -9.58 -13.13
C THR A 371 -3.65 -10.76 -13.62
N SER A 372 -4.26 -11.95 -13.70
CA SER A 372 -3.62 -13.17 -14.21
C SER A 372 -3.33 -13.09 -15.71
N GLU A 373 -4.29 -12.60 -16.52
CA GLU A 373 -4.13 -12.40 -17.96
C GLU A 373 -2.95 -11.45 -18.26
N LEU A 374 -2.89 -10.31 -17.56
CA LEU A 374 -1.81 -9.33 -17.71
C LEU A 374 -0.45 -9.90 -17.30
N ALA A 375 -0.38 -10.64 -16.18
CA ALA A 375 0.86 -11.28 -15.73
C ALA A 375 1.34 -12.34 -16.72
N THR A 376 0.44 -13.19 -17.21
CA THR A 376 0.72 -14.21 -18.22
C THR A 376 1.27 -13.57 -19.49
N SER A 377 0.67 -12.48 -19.98
CA SER A 377 1.15 -11.80 -21.19
C SER A 377 2.58 -11.25 -21.08
N ILE A 378 3.00 -10.81 -19.89
CA ILE A 378 4.39 -10.37 -19.65
C ILE A 378 5.34 -11.57 -19.72
N GLU A 379 4.99 -12.68 -19.09
CA GLU A 379 5.85 -13.88 -19.09
C GLU A 379 5.92 -14.53 -20.47
N GLU A 380 4.83 -14.55 -21.23
CA GLU A 380 4.84 -14.98 -22.64
C GLU A 380 5.74 -14.09 -23.50
N ALA A 381 5.63 -12.76 -23.35
CA ALA A 381 6.50 -11.81 -24.06
C ALA A 381 7.98 -12.04 -23.68
N ARG A 382 8.29 -12.24 -22.40
CA ARG A 382 9.64 -12.57 -21.92
C ARG A 382 10.16 -13.87 -22.53
N ALA A 383 9.35 -14.93 -22.56
CA ALA A 383 9.72 -16.21 -23.15
C ALA A 383 10.01 -16.07 -24.65
N GLN A 384 9.21 -15.29 -25.39
CA GLN A 384 9.47 -15.01 -26.81
C GLN A 384 10.80 -14.26 -27.01
N LEU A 385 11.07 -13.23 -26.20
CA LEU A 385 12.34 -12.49 -26.26
C LEU A 385 13.54 -13.40 -25.92
N ALA A 386 13.43 -14.24 -24.90
CA ALA A 386 14.50 -15.17 -24.51
C ALA A 386 14.78 -16.23 -25.59
N ALA A 387 13.78 -16.61 -26.39
CA ALA A 387 13.94 -17.54 -27.50
C ALA A 387 14.63 -16.91 -28.73
N GLY A 388 14.42 -15.60 -28.97
CA GLY A 388 14.88 -14.92 -30.18
C GLY A 388 16.05 -13.93 -29.99
N LEU A 389 16.37 -13.52 -28.76
CA LEU A 389 17.39 -12.50 -28.47
C LEU A 389 18.49 -13.03 -27.54
N ALA A 390 19.66 -12.38 -27.60
CA ALA A 390 20.71 -12.61 -26.63
C ALA A 390 20.28 -12.17 -25.21
N PRO A 391 20.70 -12.85 -24.13
CA PRO A 391 20.30 -12.52 -22.75
C PRO A 391 20.56 -11.07 -22.33
N THR A 392 21.62 -10.44 -22.86
CA THR A 392 21.95 -9.03 -22.61
C THR A 392 20.91 -8.08 -23.20
N ARG A 393 20.36 -8.39 -24.38
CA ARG A 393 19.30 -7.62 -25.05
C ARG A 393 17.97 -7.77 -24.30
N VAL A 394 17.65 -8.98 -23.83
CA VAL A 394 16.48 -9.22 -22.98
C VAL A 394 16.57 -8.41 -21.68
N SER A 395 17.76 -8.40 -21.05
CA SER A 395 18.02 -7.64 -19.83
C SER A 395 17.88 -6.12 -20.04
N GLU A 396 18.30 -5.61 -21.19
CA GLU A 396 18.14 -4.20 -21.58
C GLU A 396 16.65 -3.81 -21.67
N ILE A 397 15.83 -4.62 -22.36
CA ILE A 397 14.38 -4.42 -22.46
C ILE A 397 13.73 -4.48 -21.06
N ALA A 398 14.06 -5.51 -20.27
CA ALA A 398 13.52 -5.68 -18.93
C ALA A 398 13.88 -4.51 -18.01
N ALA A 399 15.13 -4.04 -18.05
CA ALA A 399 15.57 -2.90 -17.26
C ALA A 399 14.84 -1.60 -17.66
N SER A 400 14.57 -1.40 -18.95
CA SER A 400 13.75 -0.27 -19.43
C SER A 400 12.30 -0.38 -18.96
N ALA A 401 11.69 -1.56 -19.10
CA ALA A 401 10.31 -1.83 -18.70
C ALA A 401 10.08 -1.66 -17.19
N GLU A 402 11.05 -2.08 -16.37
CA GLU A 402 10.98 -2.05 -14.91
C GLU A 402 11.53 -0.73 -14.33
N GLY A 403 12.39 -0.02 -15.07
CA GLY A 403 12.97 1.27 -14.69
C GLY A 403 11.95 2.40 -14.50
N GLY A 404 10.76 2.26 -15.09
CA GLY A 404 9.61 3.14 -14.85
C GLY A 404 8.76 2.80 -13.61
N SER A 405 8.99 1.64 -12.97
CA SER A 405 8.17 1.08 -11.88
C SER A 405 9.02 0.36 -10.83
N VAL A 406 10.16 0.94 -10.44
CA VAL A 406 11.09 0.34 -9.47
C VAL A 406 10.44 0.06 -8.10
N ASP A 407 9.30 0.68 -7.79
CA ASP A 407 8.60 0.51 -6.51
C ASP A 407 7.82 -0.83 -6.38
N THR A 408 7.51 -1.53 -7.48
CA THR A 408 6.79 -2.83 -7.40
C THR A 408 7.67 -4.04 -7.09
N ALA A 409 8.99 -3.93 -7.25
CA ALA A 409 9.90 -5.06 -7.01
C ALA A 409 10.00 -5.43 -5.52
N VAL A 410 9.78 -4.48 -4.59
CA VAL A 410 9.78 -4.76 -3.14
C VAL A 410 8.49 -5.44 -2.70
N ALA A 411 7.36 -5.20 -3.39
CA ALA A 411 6.12 -5.94 -3.16
C ALA A 411 6.19 -7.37 -3.75
N ALA A 412 6.85 -7.56 -4.89
CA ALA A 412 7.06 -8.88 -5.52
C ALA A 412 8.16 -9.72 -4.83
N GLN A 413 9.20 -9.09 -4.26
CA GLN A 413 10.20 -9.81 -3.45
C GLN A 413 9.61 -10.40 -2.16
N ASN A 414 8.45 -9.90 -1.71
CA ASN A 414 7.73 -10.45 -0.56
C ASN A 414 6.76 -11.59 -0.89
N THR A 415 6.62 -12.01 -2.15
CA THR A 415 5.87 -13.23 -2.52
C THR A 415 6.74 -14.41 -2.96
N ASN A 416 8.01 -14.23 -3.29
CA ASN A 416 8.96 -15.35 -3.44
C ASN A 416 10.41 -14.84 -3.46
N ALA A 417 11.16 -15.09 -2.39
CA ALA A 417 12.61 -15.05 -2.45
C ALA A 417 13.12 -16.40 -3.02
N GLY A 418 13.39 -16.41 -4.33
CA GLY A 418 14.02 -17.53 -5.06
C GLY A 418 13.71 -17.38 -6.56
N GLY A 419 14.75 -17.30 -7.39
CA GLY A 419 14.65 -17.00 -8.83
C GLY A 419 13.89 -18.03 -9.67
N GLU A 420 13.64 -17.61 -10.92
CA GLU A 420 13.17 -18.34 -12.10
C GLU A 420 12.68 -19.79 -11.87
N GLU A 421 11.37 -19.97 -11.69
CA GLU A 421 10.58 -21.04 -12.34
C GLU A 421 9.06 -20.93 -12.06
N ASP A 422 8.32 -21.65 -12.91
CA ASP A 422 6.93 -21.55 -13.35
C ASP A 422 5.82 -21.40 -12.27
N PRO A 423 5.03 -20.29 -12.28
CA PRO A 423 3.87 -20.10 -11.40
C PRO A 423 2.60 -20.88 -11.82
N SER A 424 2.60 -21.60 -12.95
CA SER A 424 1.42 -22.30 -13.48
C SER A 424 0.95 -23.47 -12.60
N ALA A 425 1.86 -24.12 -11.87
CA ALA A 425 1.54 -25.33 -11.08
C ALA A 425 0.66 -25.08 -9.83
N ARG A 426 0.41 -23.81 -9.46
CA ARG A 426 -0.55 -23.45 -8.38
C ARG A 426 -1.83 -22.78 -8.88
N SER A 427 -1.86 -22.29 -10.12
CA SER A 427 -2.97 -21.46 -10.58
C SER A 427 -4.20 -22.26 -11.02
N THR A 428 -4.04 -23.49 -11.51
CA THR A 428 -5.18 -24.21 -12.10
C THR A 428 -6.05 -24.93 -11.07
N ASP A 429 -5.48 -25.43 -9.97
CA ASP A 429 -6.23 -26.23 -8.98
C ASP A 429 -6.96 -25.38 -7.92
N ILE A 430 -6.61 -24.10 -7.78
CA ILE A 430 -7.24 -23.17 -6.81
C ILE A 430 -8.50 -22.50 -7.40
N LEU A 431 -8.62 -22.44 -8.73
CA LEU A 431 -9.68 -21.67 -9.41
C LEU A 431 -11.02 -22.42 -9.52
N ASP A 432 -11.03 -23.75 -9.38
CA ASP A 432 -12.26 -24.57 -9.45
C ASP A 432 -12.93 -24.82 -8.08
N ALA A 433 -12.32 -24.37 -6.97
CA ALA A 433 -12.94 -24.42 -5.65
C ALA A 433 -13.73 -23.13 -5.38
N PRO A 434 -14.94 -23.19 -4.77
CA PRO A 434 -15.64 -21.98 -4.31
C PRO A 434 -14.69 -21.17 -3.41
N PRO A 435 -14.75 -19.82 -3.41
CA PRO A 435 -13.77 -18.97 -2.77
C PRO A 435 -13.71 -19.26 -1.27
N VAL A 436 -12.78 -20.14 -0.89
CA VAL A 436 -12.33 -20.29 0.47
C VAL A 436 -11.55 -19.00 0.72
N ILE A 437 -12.15 -18.08 1.49
CA ILE A 437 -11.47 -16.89 2.00
C ILE A 437 -10.09 -17.34 2.47
N VAL A 438 -9.05 -16.64 1.99
CA VAL A 438 -7.63 -16.97 2.05
C VAL A 438 -7.13 -17.17 3.51
N VAL A 439 -7.51 -18.27 4.13
CA VAL A 439 -7.19 -18.67 5.51
C VAL A 439 -6.23 -19.88 5.51
N ASP A 440 -5.91 -20.45 4.34
CA ASP A 440 -4.94 -21.54 4.16
C ASP A 440 -3.47 -21.09 4.24
N ASN A 441 -3.19 -19.80 4.39
CA ASN A 441 -1.82 -19.25 4.50
C ASN A 441 -1.04 -19.67 5.77
N LEU A 442 -1.64 -20.43 6.70
CA LEU A 442 -0.92 -21.00 7.86
C LEU A 442 -0.52 -22.47 7.68
N ILE A 443 -0.84 -23.08 6.53
CA ILE A 443 -0.28 -24.39 6.21
C ILE A 443 1.22 -24.18 6.05
N ILE A 444 1.99 -24.84 6.91
CA ILE A 444 3.44 -24.83 6.84
C ILE A 444 3.83 -25.34 5.45
N GLY A 445 4.66 -24.61 4.71
CA GLY A 445 5.18 -25.14 3.44
C GLY A 445 6.19 -26.26 3.70
N ARG A 446 6.15 -27.34 2.92
CA ARG A 446 7.22 -28.35 2.88
C ARG A 446 8.57 -27.74 2.50
N ILE A 447 9.69 -28.40 2.83
CA ILE A 447 11.01 -28.05 2.34
C ILE A 447 10.97 -28.15 0.82
N ARG A 448 11.35 -27.07 0.12
CA ARG A 448 11.36 -27.03 -1.35
C ARG A 448 12.71 -27.46 -1.90
N ASP A 449 12.75 -27.91 -3.15
CA ASP A 449 13.96 -28.33 -3.85
C ASP A 449 15.03 -27.22 -3.84
N VAL A 450 14.63 -25.96 -4.05
CA VAL A 450 15.53 -24.80 -3.98
C VAL A 450 16.18 -24.63 -2.61
N GLU A 451 15.47 -25.00 -1.54
CA GLU A 451 15.98 -24.91 -0.18
C GLU A 451 16.90 -26.07 0.13
N LEU A 452 16.58 -27.27 -0.34
CA LEU A 452 17.47 -28.42 -0.26
C LEU A 452 18.78 -28.15 -0.98
N ARG A 453 18.74 -27.66 -2.22
CA ARG A 453 19.93 -27.26 -3.00
C ARG A 453 20.74 -26.19 -2.26
N ARG A 454 20.06 -25.28 -1.57
CA ARG A 454 20.71 -24.28 -0.73
C ARG A 454 21.41 -24.91 0.49
N TYR A 455 20.77 -25.87 1.17
CA TYR A 455 21.37 -26.60 2.30
C TYR A 455 22.58 -27.42 1.85
N ALA A 456 22.44 -28.11 0.72
CA ALA A 456 23.52 -28.82 0.05
C ALA A 456 24.72 -27.92 -0.25
N GLY A 457 24.48 -26.73 -0.82
CA GLY A 457 25.53 -25.74 -1.09
C GLY A 457 26.23 -25.24 0.18
N MET A 458 25.49 -25.07 1.28
CA MET A 458 26.06 -24.70 2.59
C MET A 458 26.95 -25.79 3.18
N LEU A 459 26.60 -27.06 2.96
CA LEU A 459 27.34 -28.21 3.46
C LEU A 459 28.46 -28.68 2.52
N GLY A 460 28.58 -28.07 1.33
CA GLY A 460 29.62 -28.42 0.35
C GLY A 460 29.48 -29.84 -0.20
N VAL A 461 28.26 -30.31 -0.40
CA VAL A 461 28.00 -31.69 -0.88
C VAL A 461 28.45 -31.88 -2.34
N ASP A 462 28.89 -33.09 -2.67
CA ASP A 462 29.18 -33.50 -4.04
C ASP A 462 27.92 -33.95 -4.80
N ASP A 463 28.05 -34.17 -6.12
CA ASP A 463 26.92 -34.56 -6.99
C ASP A 463 26.26 -35.89 -6.57
N ASP A 464 27.06 -36.85 -6.11
CA ASP A 464 26.57 -38.15 -5.65
C ASP A 464 25.74 -38.00 -4.37
N THR A 465 26.19 -37.16 -3.44
CA THR A 465 25.48 -36.81 -2.22
C THR A 465 24.23 -35.98 -2.53
N GLN A 466 24.30 -35.03 -3.46
CA GLN A 466 23.14 -34.26 -3.92
C GLN A 466 22.04 -35.18 -4.46
N LYS A 467 22.40 -36.15 -5.30
CA LYS A 467 21.43 -37.12 -5.83
C LYS A 467 20.73 -37.90 -4.71
N ARG A 468 21.47 -38.33 -3.68
CA ARG A 468 20.90 -39.00 -2.50
C ARG A 468 19.98 -38.07 -1.70
N LEU A 469 20.33 -36.78 -1.61
CA LEU A 469 19.47 -35.77 -0.99
C LEU A 469 18.17 -35.57 -1.77
N ASP A 470 18.24 -35.49 -3.10
CA ASP A 470 17.06 -35.35 -3.97
C ASP A 470 16.11 -36.56 -3.84
N GLU A 471 16.67 -37.77 -3.80
CA GLU A 471 15.90 -39.00 -3.56
C GLU A 471 15.21 -39.00 -2.18
N ALA A 472 15.94 -38.62 -1.12
CA ALA A 472 15.38 -38.49 0.22
C ALA A 472 14.28 -37.41 0.29
N HIS A 473 14.49 -36.30 -0.43
CA HIS A 473 13.58 -35.18 -0.47
C HIS A 473 12.29 -35.50 -1.21
N ALA A 474 12.35 -36.24 -2.32
CA ALA A 474 11.17 -36.73 -3.02
C ALA A 474 10.30 -37.62 -2.10
N ALA A 475 10.93 -38.47 -1.28
CA ALA A 475 10.21 -39.29 -0.30
C ALA A 475 9.59 -38.45 0.84
N TYR A 476 10.29 -37.42 1.32
CA TYR A 476 9.76 -36.45 2.27
C TYR A 476 8.58 -35.67 1.68
N ALA A 477 8.70 -35.19 0.45
CA ALA A 477 7.68 -34.44 -0.27
C ALA A 477 6.39 -35.26 -0.43
N ALA A 478 6.49 -36.54 -0.82
CA ALA A 478 5.35 -37.43 -0.91
C ALA A 478 4.66 -37.68 0.44
N GLN A 479 5.42 -37.81 1.53
CA GLN A 479 4.86 -37.94 2.89
C GLN A 479 4.16 -36.64 3.33
N TYR A 480 4.73 -35.50 2.98
CA TYR A 480 4.15 -34.19 3.25
C TYR A 480 2.82 -34.02 2.53
N ASP A 481 2.79 -34.31 1.23
CA ASP A 481 1.58 -34.19 0.39
C ASP A 481 0.47 -35.12 0.89
N ALA A 482 0.81 -36.35 1.30
CA ALA A 482 -0.16 -37.27 1.90
C ALA A 482 -0.70 -36.76 3.25
N MET A 483 0.14 -36.10 4.06
CA MET A 483 -0.28 -35.47 5.31
C MET A 483 -1.19 -34.27 5.07
N GLU A 484 -0.86 -33.41 4.09
CA GLU A 484 -1.68 -32.27 3.67
C GLU A 484 -3.03 -32.74 3.14
N GLU A 485 -3.05 -33.79 2.31
CA GLU A 485 -4.28 -34.36 1.78
C GLU A 485 -5.18 -34.94 2.87
N ARG A 486 -4.61 -35.59 3.90
CA ARG A 486 -5.38 -36.06 5.07
C ARG A 486 -6.02 -34.89 5.82
N MET A 487 -5.31 -33.77 5.98
CA MET A 487 -5.85 -32.57 6.63
C MET A 487 -6.98 -31.96 5.78
N ARG A 488 -6.74 -31.80 4.47
CA ARG A 488 -7.70 -31.27 3.50
C ARG A 488 -8.97 -32.12 3.44
N THR A 489 -8.85 -33.43 3.34
CA THR A 489 -10.01 -34.34 3.26
C THR A 489 -10.73 -34.51 4.59
N GLY A 490 -10.00 -34.60 5.71
CA GLY A 490 -10.58 -34.83 7.04
C GLY A 490 -11.27 -33.61 7.65
N TYR A 491 -10.72 -32.41 7.45
CA TYR A 491 -11.20 -31.18 8.11
C TYR A 491 -11.32 -29.97 7.16
N GLY A 492 -10.65 -29.98 6.01
CA GLY A 492 -10.74 -28.93 4.98
C GLY A 492 -11.91 -29.09 3.99
N SER A 493 -12.64 -30.20 4.02
CA SER A 493 -13.77 -30.47 3.12
C SER A 493 -15.08 -29.80 3.53
N VAL A 494 -15.16 -29.33 4.78
CA VAL A 494 -16.28 -28.52 5.28
C VAL A 494 -15.84 -27.07 5.16
N PRO A 495 -16.19 -26.36 4.06
CA PRO A 495 -15.79 -24.98 3.92
C PRO A 495 -16.40 -24.18 5.07
N SER A 496 -15.65 -23.22 5.62
CA SER A 496 -16.15 -22.33 6.68
C SER A 496 -17.36 -21.52 6.22
N TYR A 497 -17.58 -21.43 4.91
CA TYR A 497 -18.73 -20.81 4.26
C TYR A 497 -19.37 -21.75 3.23
N LEU A 498 -20.69 -21.76 3.18
CA LEU A 498 -21.46 -22.33 2.08
C LEU A 498 -22.09 -21.19 1.29
N GLN A 499 -22.03 -21.28 -0.03
CA GLN A 499 -22.86 -20.44 -0.88
C GLN A 499 -24.30 -20.96 -0.82
N ASN A 500 -25.25 -20.13 -0.38
CA ASN A 500 -26.66 -20.49 -0.37
C ASN A 500 -27.26 -20.40 -1.80
N GLU A 501 -28.53 -20.78 -1.96
CA GLU A 501 -29.24 -20.72 -3.26
C GLU A 501 -29.31 -19.30 -3.86
N ASP A 502 -29.22 -18.27 -3.02
CA ASP A 502 -29.21 -16.85 -3.42
C ASP A 502 -27.81 -16.34 -3.82
N GLY A 503 -26.81 -17.22 -3.84
CA GLY A 503 -25.42 -16.86 -4.15
C GLY A 503 -24.66 -16.18 -3.01
N GLN A 504 -25.27 -16.03 -1.82
CA GLN A 504 -24.65 -15.44 -0.63
C GLN A 504 -23.83 -16.47 0.13
N PHE A 505 -22.61 -16.12 0.50
CA PHE A 505 -21.77 -16.93 1.38
C PHE A 505 -22.25 -16.79 2.83
N ARG A 506 -22.62 -17.91 3.45
CA ARG A 506 -23.00 -17.97 4.87
C ARG A 506 -22.06 -18.91 5.60
N PRO A 507 -21.67 -18.60 6.86
CA PRO A 507 -20.95 -19.54 7.69
C PRO A 507 -21.63 -20.91 7.68
N ASN A 508 -20.84 -21.94 7.46
CA ASN A 508 -21.33 -23.30 7.39
C ASN A 508 -21.67 -23.78 8.81
N PRO A 509 -22.93 -24.09 9.15
CA PRO A 509 -23.29 -24.53 10.50
C PRO A 509 -22.68 -25.89 10.87
N ALA A 510 -22.23 -26.67 9.88
CA ALA A 510 -21.48 -27.91 10.10
C ALA A 510 -19.99 -27.68 10.38
N PHE A 511 -19.51 -26.43 10.28
CA PHE A 511 -18.11 -26.10 10.54
C PHE A 511 -17.83 -26.10 12.05
N ASP A 512 -17.24 -27.20 12.53
CA ASP A 512 -16.74 -27.31 13.88
C ASP A 512 -15.39 -26.58 14.01
N VAL A 513 -15.45 -25.32 14.45
CA VAL A 513 -14.27 -24.46 14.67
C VAL A 513 -13.27 -25.12 15.63
N GLU A 514 -13.73 -25.85 16.65
CA GLU A 514 -12.82 -26.50 17.61
C GLU A 514 -12.04 -27.63 16.96
N ALA A 515 -12.75 -28.51 16.25
CA ALA A 515 -12.16 -29.64 15.54
C ALA A 515 -11.20 -29.16 14.44
N TYR A 516 -11.60 -28.17 13.65
CA TYR A 516 -10.78 -27.59 12.59
C TYR A 516 -9.45 -27.02 13.13
N HIS A 517 -9.51 -26.16 14.16
CA HIS A 517 -8.28 -25.58 14.73
C HIS A 517 -7.43 -26.59 15.51
N THR A 518 -8.04 -27.62 16.08
CA THR A 518 -7.31 -28.74 16.69
C THR A 518 -6.56 -29.55 15.64
N ALA A 519 -7.21 -29.87 14.52
CA ALA A 519 -6.60 -30.56 13.38
C ALA A 519 -5.45 -29.76 12.78
N ARG A 520 -5.58 -28.43 12.66
CA ARG A 520 -4.48 -27.56 12.19
C ARG A 520 -3.27 -27.59 13.12
N ARG A 521 -3.46 -27.57 14.44
CA ARG A 521 -2.36 -27.71 15.40
C ARG A 521 -1.68 -29.07 15.29
N GLN A 522 -2.48 -30.14 15.16
CA GLN A 522 -1.95 -31.49 14.96
C GLN A 522 -1.15 -31.57 13.66
N PHE A 523 -1.69 -31.07 12.55
CA PHE A 523 -0.99 -31.00 11.27
C PHE A 523 0.33 -30.22 11.39
N ALA A 524 0.33 -29.08 12.09
CA ALA A 524 1.54 -28.29 12.28
C ALA A 524 2.62 -29.02 13.08
N GLN A 525 2.21 -29.84 14.06
CA GLN A 525 3.09 -30.71 14.82
C GLN A 525 3.58 -31.90 13.98
N GLU A 526 2.72 -32.60 13.24
CA GLU A 526 3.12 -33.68 12.32
C GLU A 526 4.11 -33.17 11.26
N ALA A 527 3.85 -31.99 10.68
CA ALA A 527 4.77 -31.32 9.77
C ALA A 527 6.11 -30.97 10.45
N ARG A 528 6.12 -30.69 11.76
CA ARG A 528 7.35 -30.49 12.55
C ARG A 528 8.17 -31.77 12.62
N ASP A 529 7.52 -32.83 13.04
CA ASP A 529 8.17 -34.10 13.27
C ASP A 529 8.68 -34.69 11.94
N LEU A 530 7.95 -34.49 10.84
CA LEU A 530 8.37 -34.89 9.49
C LEU A 530 9.58 -34.09 8.99
N ASP A 531 9.59 -32.76 9.18
CA ASP A 531 10.76 -31.94 8.84
C ASP A 531 11.99 -32.34 9.66
N ASP A 532 11.83 -32.59 10.96
CA ASP A 532 12.92 -32.98 11.86
C ASP A 532 13.49 -34.36 11.49
N ALA A 533 12.63 -35.31 11.14
CA ALA A 533 13.05 -36.61 10.63
C ALA A 533 13.80 -36.49 9.30
N PHE A 534 13.31 -35.67 8.37
CA PHE A 534 13.99 -35.43 7.10
C PHE A 534 15.35 -34.75 7.28
N LEU A 535 15.44 -33.72 8.12
CA LEU A 535 16.73 -33.08 8.40
C LEU A 535 17.71 -34.06 9.05
N GLU A 536 17.29 -34.89 9.99
CA GLU A 536 18.18 -35.92 10.55
C GLU A 536 18.66 -36.91 9.48
N GLN A 537 17.83 -37.23 8.48
CA GLN A 537 18.23 -37.99 7.31
C GLN A 537 19.25 -37.24 6.44
N VAL A 538 19.03 -35.95 6.16
CA VAL A 538 20.01 -35.08 5.47
C VAL A 538 21.35 -35.09 6.21
N ARG A 539 21.35 -34.91 7.53
CA ARG A 539 22.55 -34.94 8.38
C ARG A 539 23.34 -36.23 8.21
N THR A 540 22.63 -37.35 8.21
CA THR A 540 23.19 -38.69 8.07
C THR A 540 23.73 -38.92 6.66
N ILE A 541 23.05 -38.42 5.62
CA ILE A 541 23.50 -38.53 4.22
C ILE A 541 24.80 -37.76 4.00
N VAL A 542 24.92 -36.56 4.59
CA VAL A 542 26.08 -35.67 4.44
C VAL A 542 27.19 -35.96 5.46
N ASP A 543 26.93 -36.82 6.45
CA ASP A 543 27.84 -37.19 7.54
C ASP A 543 28.38 -35.99 8.35
N VAL A 544 27.47 -35.07 8.69
CA VAL A 544 27.81 -33.84 9.42
C VAL A 544 27.50 -33.99 10.91
N GLN A 545 28.42 -33.53 11.76
CA GLN A 545 28.24 -33.56 13.21
C GLN A 545 27.13 -32.60 13.64
N PRO A 546 26.30 -32.94 14.65
CA PRO A 546 25.25 -32.05 15.15
C PRO A 546 25.77 -30.68 15.62
N ASP A 547 27.04 -30.61 16.00
CA ASP A 547 27.67 -29.38 16.45
C ASP A 547 28.23 -28.49 15.34
N ASP A 548 28.20 -28.96 14.10
CA ASP A 548 28.64 -28.22 12.93
C ASP A 548 27.83 -26.91 12.76
N ALA A 549 28.53 -25.83 12.45
CA ALA A 549 27.94 -24.50 12.37
C ALA A 549 26.96 -24.36 11.19
N ALA A 550 27.25 -24.98 10.03
CA ALA A 550 26.35 -24.97 8.89
C ALA A 550 25.11 -25.84 9.18
N TRP A 551 25.29 -26.98 9.87
CA TRP A 551 24.18 -27.82 10.30
C TRP A 551 23.20 -27.09 11.23
N LYS A 552 23.71 -26.44 12.29
CA LYS A 552 22.89 -25.66 13.23
C LYS A 552 22.07 -24.58 12.52
N ARG A 553 22.66 -23.89 11.54
CA ARG A 553 21.96 -22.88 10.73
C ARG A 553 20.82 -23.46 9.89
N ILE A 554 21.02 -24.63 9.29
CA ILE A 554 19.97 -25.32 8.51
C ILE A 554 18.77 -25.65 9.40
N VAL A 555 19.04 -26.19 10.60
CA VAL A 555 18.01 -26.48 11.60
C VAL A 555 17.27 -25.21 12.03
N ASP A 556 17.99 -24.13 12.31
CA ASP A 556 17.41 -22.84 12.73
C ASP A 556 16.61 -22.17 11.60
N HIS A 557 17.09 -22.20 10.34
CA HIS A 557 16.37 -21.70 9.17
C HIS A 557 15.02 -22.43 8.96
N ARG A 558 14.98 -23.75 9.14
CA ARG A 558 13.76 -24.57 9.03
C ARG A 558 12.70 -24.21 10.07
N LEU A 559 13.08 -23.81 11.28
CA LEU A 559 12.14 -23.42 12.32
C LEU A 559 11.43 -22.09 11.99
N ARG A 560 12.10 -21.19 11.26
CA ARG A 560 11.62 -19.84 10.96
C ARG A 560 10.77 -19.72 9.70
N ARG A 561 10.96 -20.60 8.71
CA ARG A 561 10.18 -20.66 7.45
C ARG A 561 8.66 -20.77 7.64
N ARG A 562 8.21 -21.14 8.84
CA ARG A 562 6.83 -21.53 9.14
C ARG A 562 5.84 -20.36 9.27
N MET A 563 6.30 -19.12 9.17
CA MET A 563 5.41 -17.95 9.12
C MET A 563 5.76 -17.07 7.94
N SER A 564 4.93 -17.13 6.90
CA SER A 564 4.99 -16.16 5.81
C SER A 564 4.62 -14.77 6.33
N PRO A 565 5.36 -13.70 5.95
CA PRO A 565 4.97 -12.31 6.20
C PRO A 565 3.54 -11.99 5.72
N ALA A 566 3.06 -12.71 4.69
CA ALA A 566 1.72 -12.53 4.12
C ALA A 566 0.59 -12.83 5.11
N PHE A 567 0.81 -13.72 6.09
CA PHE A 567 -0.17 -14.00 7.13
C PHE A 567 -0.42 -12.78 8.03
N ASN A 568 0.63 -12.03 8.36
CA ASN A 568 0.55 -10.91 9.30
C ASN A 568 -0.27 -9.74 8.72
N ALA A 569 -0.28 -9.56 7.40
CA ALA A 569 -0.94 -8.43 6.75
C ALA A 569 -2.48 -8.49 6.84
N GLY A 570 -3.07 -9.69 6.74
CA GLY A 570 -4.53 -9.86 6.70
C GLY A 570 -5.25 -9.55 8.01
N MET A 571 -4.55 -9.57 9.15
CA MET A 571 -5.16 -9.33 10.46
C MET A 571 -4.92 -7.92 11.00
N GLY A 572 -4.32 -7.02 10.21
CA GLY A 572 -4.01 -5.66 10.65
C GLY A 572 -3.01 -5.61 11.81
N VAL A 573 -2.28 -6.70 12.08
CA VAL A 573 -1.24 -6.78 13.10
C VAL A 573 0.02 -7.33 12.44
N SER A 574 0.62 -6.54 11.55
CA SER A 574 1.90 -6.88 10.95
C SER A 574 3.00 -5.96 11.44
N SER A 575 4.11 -6.58 11.84
CA SER A 575 5.40 -5.91 11.91
C SER A 575 6.28 -6.53 10.84
N GLN A 576 6.53 -5.81 9.76
CA GLN A 576 7.46 -6.26 8.73
C GLN A 576 8.87 -6.47 9.35
N GLU A 577 9.26 -5.64 10.32
CA GLU A 577 10.50 -5.80 11.07
C GLU A 577 10.63 -7.17 11.75
N ALA A 578 9.54 -7.68 12.32
CA ALA A 578 9.55 -8.97 13.00
C ALA A 578 9.81 -10.14 12.03
N SER A 579 9.52 -9.94 10.75
CA SER A 579 9.75 -10.94 9.69
C SER A 579 11.18 -10.92 9.11
N ILE A 580 12.02 -9.96 9.51
CA ILE A 580 13.37 -9.82 8.98
C ILE A 580 14.30 -10.83 9.65
N GLU A 581 14.93 -11.68 8.85
CA GLU A 581 15.98 -12.57 9.31
C GLU A 581 17.36 -11.93 9.18
N LEU A 582 18.01 -11.56 10.29
CA LEU A 582 19.31 -10.89 10.26
C LEU A 582 20.41 -11.73 9.57
N GLY A 583 20.40 -13.06 9.73
CA GLY A 583 21.32 -13.94 9.01
C GLY A 583 21.17 -13.86 7.49
N SER A 584 19.95 -13.61 6.99
CA SER A 584 19.72 -13.40 5.55
C SER A 584 20.33 -12.10 5.02
N LEU A 585 20.43 -11.07 5.88
CA LEU A 585 20.99 -9.77 5.51
C LEU A 585 22.52 -9.82 5.32
N LEU A 586 23.19 -10.70 6.05
CA LEU A 586 24.66 -10.86 6.06
C LEU A 586 25.17 -12.01 5.18
N ARG A 587 24.28 -12.66 4.42
CA ARG A 587 24.60 -13.85 3.63
C ARG A 587 25.73 -13.63 2.61
N HIS A 588 25.85 -12.43 2.03
CA HIS A 588 26.92 -12.12 1.07
C HIS A 588 28.31 -12.06 1.72
N LEU A 589 28.40 -11.71 3.01
CA LEU A 589 29.65 -11.74 3.77
C LEU A 589 30.00 -13.16 4.16
N GLU A 590 29.00 -13.93 4.56
CA GLU A 590 29.13 -15.35 4.87
C GLU A 590 29.66 -16.15 3.68
N GLN A 591 29.09 -15.94 2.49
CA GLN A 591 29.52 -16.60 1.25
C GLN A 591 30.97 -16.29 0.87
N ARG A 592 31.48 -15.13 1.28
CA ARG A 592 32.88 -14.73 1.08
C ARG A 592 33.81 -15.15 2.22
N ASN A 593 33.28 -15.83 3.24
CA ASN A 593 33.97 -16.18 4.48
C ASN A 593 34.58 -14.95 5.18
N GLU A 594 33.88 -13.81 5.14
CA GLU A 594 34.32 -12.52 5.69
C GLU A 594 33.74 -12.24 7.09
N LEU A 595 32.89 -13.11 7.62
CA LEU A 595 32.32 -12.94 8.96
C LEU A 595 33.30 -13.43 10.03
N SER A 596 33.55 -12.59 11.04
CA SER A 596 34.38 -12.97 12.19
C SER A 596 33.71 -14.07 13.02
N PRO A 597 34.48 -14.92 13.73
CA PRO A 597 33.93 -15.89 14.67
C PRO A 597 32.99 -15.26 15.71
N GLU A 598 33.30 -14.05 16.16
CA GLU A 598 32.46 -13.27 17.08
C GLU A 598 31.10 -12.92 16.46
N THR A 599 31.10 -12.50 15.19
CA THR A 599 29.86 -12.19 14.45
C THR A 599 29.01 -13.45 14.27
N LEU A 600 29.64 -14.59 13.95
CA LEU A 600 28.94 -15.86 13.82
C LEU A 600 28.31 -16.33 15.14
N GLU A 601 28.98 -16.08 16.26
CA GLU A 601 28.46 -16.39 17.59
C GLU A 601 27.29 -15.49 17.99
N VAL A 602 27.32 -14.19 17.64
CA VAL A 602 26.18 -13.27 17.81
C VAL A 602 24.97 -13.79 17.03
N LEU A 603 25.16 -14.15 15.75
CA LEU A 603 24.09 -14.73 14.93
C LEU A 603 23.55 -16.01 15.58
N ARG A 604 24.41 -16.96 15.95
CA ARG A 604 23.98 -18.23 16.58
C ARG A 604 23.11 -18.01 17.82
N ARG A 605 23.49 -17.09 18.71
CA ARG A 605 22.67 -16.73 19.88
C ARG A 605 21.33 -16.13 19.49
N TYR A 606 21.32 -15.25 18.50
CA TYR A 606 20.11 -14.66 17.96
C TYR A 606 19.16 -15.73 17.39
N GLU A 607 19.65 -16.67 16.58
CA GLU A 607 18.83 -17.72 15.98
C GLU A 607 18.20 -18.65 17.03
N ALA A 608 18.99 -19.03 18.04
CA ALA A 608 18.52 -19.83 19.17
C ALA A 608 17.44 -19.10 20.00
N ALA A 609 17.57 -17.78 20.18
CA ALA A 609 16.59 -16.97 20.91
C ALA A 609 15.32 -16.68 20.08
N LEU A 610 15.44 -16.55 18.76
CA LEU A 610 14.34 -16.22 17.87
C LEU A 610 13.37 -17.40 17.68
N THR A 611 13.92 -18.61 17.58
CA THR A 611 13.17 -19.86 17.38
C THR A 611 11.96 -20.05 18.31
N PRO A 612 12.09 -19.99 19.65
CA PRO A 612 10.94 -20.15 20.55
C PRO A 612 9.90 -19.04 20.39
N LEU A 613 10.30 -17.81 20.04
CA LEU A 613 9.37 -16.71 19.79
C LEU A 613 8.50 -16.95 18.55
N TYR A 614 9.07 -17.52 17.48
CA TYR A 614 8.33 -17.88 16.28
C TYR A 614 7.31 -19.00 16.52
N VAL A 615 7.65 -19.98 17.35
CA VAL A 615 6.71 -21.03 17.77
C VAL A 615 5.53 -20.42 18.53
N ILE A 616 5.81 -19.54 19.50
CA ILE A 616 4.76 -18.83 20.24
C ILE A 616 3.88 -18.00 19.29
N LEU A 617 4.49 -17.24 18.38
CA LEU A 617 3.76 -16.39 17.45
C LEU A 617 2.82 -17.20 16.55
N TYR A 618 3.25 -18.36 16.07
CA TYR A 618 2.42 -19.28 15.29
C TYR A 618 1.20 -19.80 16.08
N ASP A 619 1.40 -20.20 17.34
CA ASP A 619 0.29 -20.63 18.20
C ASP A 619 -0.68 -19.48 18.48
N ARG A 620 -0.18 -18.25 18.65
CA ARG A 620 -1.01 -17.05 18.80
C ARG A 620 -1.78 -16.74 17.51
N ALA A 621 -1.16 -16.88 16.34
CA ALA A 621 -1.82 -16.75 15.04
C ALA A 621 -3.00 -17.70 14.89
N LEU A 622 -2.81 -19.00 15.19
CA LEU A 622 -3.89 -19.99 15.18
C LEU A 622 -5.01 -19.62 16.17
N THR A 623 -4.65 -19.09 17.33
CA THR A 623 -5.63 -18.64 18.32
C THR A 623 -6.45 -17.45 17.82
N ILE A 624 -5.84 -16.48 17.12
CA ILE A 624 -6.57 -15.36 16.52
C ILE A 624 -7.48 -15.85 15.40
N ASN A 625 -7.04 -16.74 14.51
CA ASN A 625 -7.93 -17.26 13.46
C ASN A 625 -9.12 -18.01 14.02
N LYS A 626 -8.90 -18.79 15.07
CA LYS A 626 -9.99 -19.44 15.81
C LYS A 626 -10.98 -18.44 16.37
N ALA A 627 -10.48 -17.33 16.91
CA ALA A 627 -11.30 -16.21 17.36
C ALA A 627 -12.06 -15.56 16.17
N THR A 628 -11.42 -15.38 15.01
CA THR A 628 -12.05 -14.89 13.78
C THR A 628 -13.19 -15.77 13.32
N ASP A 629 -12.98 -17.07 13.19
CA ASP A 629 -14.02 -18.00 12.73
C ASP A 629 -15.22 -18.02 13.69
N ARG A 630 -14.96 -18.03 15.01
CA ARG A 630 -16.01 -17.94 16.03
C ARG A 630 -16.79 -16.63 15.92
N TRP A 631 -16.09 -15.52 15.72
CA TRP A 631 -16.72 -14.21 15.58
C TRP A 631 -17.57 -14.12 14.31
N GLN A 632 -17.10 -14.68 13.19
CA GLN A 632 -17.84 -14.72 11.93
C GLN A 632 -19.11 -15.57 12.04
N ILE A 633 -19.05 -16.76 12.65
CA ILE A 633 -20.24 -17.58 12.93
C ILE A 633 -21.24 -16.79 13.78
N LYS A 634 -20.75 -16.14 14.85
CA LYS A 634 -21.60 -15.32 15.73
C LYS A 634 -22.21 -14.13 15.00
N GLN A 635 -21.49 -13.52 14.05
CA GLN A 635 -22.03 -12.45 13.22
C GLN A 635 -23.21 -12.92 12.38
N GLN A 636 -23.14 -14.12 11.82
CA GLN A 636 -24.23 -14.71 11.06
C GLN A 636 -25.47 -14.96 11.92
N GLU A 637 -25.29 -15.43 13.16
CA GLU A 637 -26.41 -15.60 14.10
C GLU A 637 -27.20 -14.28 14.28
N TYR A 638 -26.52 -13.12 14.25
CA TYR A 638 -27.20 -11.81 14.28
C TYR A 638 -27.98 -11.50 13.00
N VAL A 639 -27.40 -11.81 11.84
CA VAL A 639 -28.09 -11.64 10.54
C VAL A 639 -29.37 -12.48 10.50
N ASP A 640 -29.35 -13.66 11.13
CA ASP A 640 -30.49 -14.57 11.23
C ASP A 640 -31.48 -14.19 12.37
N GLY A 641 -31.34 -13.00 12.96
CA GLY A 641 -32.33 -12.41 13.88
C GLY A 641 -32.04 -12.60 15.37
N ALA A 642 -30.84 -13.06 15.76
CA ALA A 642 -30.44 -13.04 17.16
C ALA A 642 -30.36 -11.60 17.68
N PRO A 643 -30.74 -11.34 18.95
CA PRO A 643 -30.61 -10.01 19.53
C PRO A 643 -29.14 -9.55 19.46
N PRO A 644 -28.88 -8.28 19.13
CA PRO A 644 -27.53 -7.76 19.05
C PRO A 644 -26.88 -7.85 20.43
N VAL A 645 -26.03 -8.86 20.63
CA VAL A 645 -25.08 -8.86 21.73
C VAL A 645 -24.06 -7.76 21.40
N ASP A 646 -23.52 -7.08 22.40
CA ASP A 646 -22.49 -6.05 22.21
C ASP A 646 -21.36 -6.62 21.33
N VAL A 647 -21.35 -6.23 20.05
CA VAL A 647 -20.39 -6.71 19.04
C VAL A 647 -18.98 -6.27 19.45
N ALA A 648 -18.85 -5.11 20.09
CA ALA A 648 -17.57 -4.59 20.56
C ALA A 648 -17.08 -5.33 21.82
N GLU A 649 -17.97 -5.68 22.75
CA GLU A 649 -17.63 -6.53 23.90
C GLU A 649 -17.35 -7.96 23.46
N SER A 650 -18.13 -8.51 22.53
CA SER A 650 -17.90 -9.83 21.95
C SER A 650 -16.57 -9.86 21.19
N TYR A 651 -16.28 -8.84 20.39
CA TYR A 651 -15.00 -8.69 19.71
C TYR A 651 -13.86 -8.56 20.74
N ARG A 652 -13.98 -7.69 21.75
CA ARG A 652 -12.96 -7.55 22.81
C ARG A 652 -12.75 -8.85 23.59
N ALA A 653 -13.82 -9.59 23.90
CA ALA A 653 -13.75 -10.86 24.62
C ALA A 653 -13.12 -11.97 23.77
N ILE A 654 -13.40 -11.97 22.46
CA ILE A 654 -12.91 -12.99 21.53
C ILE A 654 -11.46 -12.71 21.11
N PHE A 655 -11.14 -11.45 20.76
CA PHE A 655 -9.85 -11.07 20.18
C PHE A 655 -8.89 -10.43 21.17
N GLY A 656 -9.37 -9.65 22.14
CA GLY A 656 -8.53 -8.69 22.88
C GLY A 656 -7.26 -9.31 23.48
N ASN A 657 -7.39 -10.45 24.17
CA ASN A 657 -6.25 -11.15 24.75
C ASN A 657 -5.35 -11.82 23.70
N SER A 658 -5.94 -12.47 22.68
CA SER A 658 -5.19 -13.19 21.65
C SER A 658 -4.41 -12.25 20.74
N GLN A 659 -5.04 -11.13 20.37
CA GLN A 659 -4.38 -10.00 19.76
C GLN A 659 -3.25 -9.54 20.69
N GLN A 660 -3.53 -9.02 21.89
CA GLN A 660 -2.49 -8.48 22.79
C GLN A 660 -1.22 -9.37 22.87
N GLN A 661 -1.40 -10.68 23.11
CA GLN A 661 -0.31 -11.64 23.19
C GLN A 661 0.47 -11.80 21.88
N PHE A 662 -0.19 -11.70 20.74
CA PHE A 662 0.42 -11.75 19.42
C PHE A 662 1.35 -10.57 19.17
N ALA A 663 0.92 -9.32 19.38
CA ALA A 663 1.85 -8.19 19.20
C ALA A 663 2.87 -8.03 20.34
N GLU A 664 2.60 -8.51 21.56
CA GLU A 664 3.67 -8.68 22.57
C GLU A 664 4.78 -9.59 22.03
N THR A 665 4.41 -10.69 21.36
CA THR A 665 5.37 -11.60 20.74
C THR A 665 6.10 -10.95 19.56
N LEU A 666 5.39 -10.23 18.68
CA LEU A 666 6.02 -9.44 17.61
C LEU A 666 6.99 -8.40 18.17
N THR A 667 6.61 -7.70 19.24
CA THR A 667 7.45 -6.70 19.90
C THR A 667 8.71 -7.34 20.48
N ALA A 668 8.59 -8.51 21.10
CA ALA A 668 9.74 -9.27 21.59
C ALA A 668 10.71 -9.66 20.47
N ILE A 669 10.17 -10.07 19.31
CA ILE A 669 10.99 -10.36 18.12
C ILE A 669 11.69 -9.10 17.61
N VAL A 670 10.98 -7.98 17.48
CA VAL A 670 11.58 -6.70 17.05
C VAL A 670 12.68 -6.25 18.02
N GLN A 671 12.44 -6.34 19.33
CA GLN A 671 13.43 -6.00 20.35
C GLN A 671 14.67 -6.90 20.25
N LEU A 672 14.49 -8.20 20.03
CA LEU A 672 15.59 -9.13 19.79
C LEU A 672 16.38 -8.77 18.53
N ASN A 673 15.69 -8.40 17.44
CA ASN A 673 16.31 -7.97 16.19
C ASN A 673 17.17 -6.71 16.42
N LEU A 674 16.63 -5.69 17.08
CA LEU A 674 17.34 -4.43 17.34
C LEU A 674 18.54 -4.61 18.26
N ALA A 675 18.38 -5.36 19.36
CA ALA A 675 19.49 -5.68 20.26
C ALA A 675 20.61 -6.43 19.52
N THR A 676 20.25 -7.33 18.62
CA THR A 676 21.21 -8.10 17.83
C THR A 676 21.89 -7.23 16.78
N ILE A 677 21.17 -6.30 16.13
CA ILE A 677 21.78 -5.31 15.24
C ILE A 677 22.85 -4.50 15.98
N ASP A 678 22.55 -4.01 17.18
CA ASP A 678 23.52 -3.26 17.99
C ASP A 678 24.77 -4.10 18.33
N GLU A 679 24.61 -5.40 18.57
CA GLU A 679 25.74 -6.32 18.76
C GLU A 679 26.54 -6.54 17.47
N LEU A 680 25.85 -6.81 16.35
CA LEU A 680 26.46 -7.02 15.03
C LEU A 680 27.24 -5.78 14.56
N GLN A 681 26.74 -4.57 14.84
CA GLN A 681 27.44 -3.34 14.50
C GLN A 681 28.80 -3.19 15.20
N ARG A 682 29.00 -3.85 16.34
CA ARG A 682 30.30 -3.83 17.06
C ARG A 682 31.28 -4.87 16.54
N THR A 683 30.81 -5.89 15.83
CA THR A 683 31.64 -7.01 15.34
C THR A 683 31.87 -6.99 13.84
N LEU A 684 31.01 -6.31 13.08
CA LEU A 684 31.16 -6.09 11.64
C LEU A 684 32.11 -4.92 11.34
N PRO A 685 32.77 -4.91 10.17
CA PRO A 685 33.39 -3.70 9.63
C PRO A 685 32.38 -2.55 9.53
N ASP A 686 32.81 -1.31 9.80
CA ASP A 686 31.93 -0.13 9.88
C ASP A 686 31.03 0.04 8.63
N ASP A 687 31.58 -0.21 7.44
CA ASP A 687 30.85 -0.08 6.17
C ASP A 687 29.80 -1.17 5.98
N GLU A 688 30.08 -2.40 6.39
CA GLU A 688 29.13 -3.51 6.36
C GLU A 688 28.06 -3.39 7.46
N ALA A 689 28.43 -2.84 8.62
CA ALA A 689 27.50 -2.50 9.70
C ALA A 689 26.47 -1.43 9.24
N GLU A 690 26.92 -0.37 8.55
CA GLU A 690 26.04 0.64 7.95
C GLU A 690 25.12 0.02 6.89
N ARG A 691 25.68 -0.78 5.97
CA ARG A 691 24.89 -1.45 4.90
C ARG A 691 23.84 -2.40 5.45
N MET A 692 24.20 -3.20 6.46
CA MET A 692 23.26 -4.11 7.12
C MET A 692 22.11 -3.33 7.77
N ARG A 693 22.43 -2.25 8.51
CA ARG A 693 21.41 -1.39 9.14
C ARG A 693 20.48 -0.77 8.10
N ASP A 694 21.03 -0.16 7.04
CA ASP A 694 20.24 0.41 5.95
C ASP A 694 19.34 -0.66 5.29
N ARG A 695 19.85 -1.87 5.04
CA ARG A 695 19.07 -2.97 4.48
C ARG A 695 17.94 -3.43 5.41
N TYR A 696 18.20 -3.53 6.71
CA TYR A 696 17.19 -3.87 7.71
C TYR A 696 16.03 -2.87 7.67
N PHE A 697 16.34 -1.57 7.75
CA PHE A 697 15.31 -0.53 7.75
C PHE A 697 14.58 -0.43 6.40
N ARG A 698 15.25 -0.69 5.28
CA ARG A 698 14.60 -0.78 3.95
C ARG A 698 13.57 -1.89 3.85
N ILE A 699 13.85 -3.06 4.44
CA ILE A 699 12.93 -4.19 4.42
C ILE A 699 11.81 -3.99 5.45
N GLY A 700 12.12 -3.45 6.62
CA GLY A 700 11.15 -3.26 7.71
C GLY A 700 10.21 -2.08 7.51
N PHE A 701 10.65 -1.07 6.77
CA PHE A 701 9.90 0.15 6.49
C PHE A 701 10.06 0.59 5.03
N PRO A 702 9.62 -0.22 4.06
CA PRO A 702 9.69 0.13 2.65
C PRO A 702 8.99 1.48 2.41
N GLN A 703 7.80 1.73 2.98
CA GLN A 703 7.10 3.01 2.84
C GLN A 703 7.91 4.24 3.31
N ILE A 704 8.91 4.03 4.17
CA ILE A 704 9.87 5.07 4.54
C ILE A 704 11.06 5.04 3.56
N TYR A 705 11.75 3.92 3.36
CA TYR A 705 13.04 3.92 2.67
C TYR A 705 13.01 3.57 1.17
N SER A 706 11.87 3.14 0.63
CA SER A 706 11.71 2.65 -0.75
C SER A 706 11.50 3.74 -1.78
N SER A 707 11.60 5.02 -1.43
CA SER A 707 11.51 6.09 -2.44
C SER A 707 12.65 5.91 -3.46
N GLY A 708 12.36 5.29 -4.62
CA GLY A 708 13.32 5.02 -5.70
C GLY A 708 14.04 6.27 -6.20
N GLN A 709 13.50 7.43 -5.83
CA GLN A 709 13.92 8.78 -6.16
C GLN A 709 14.42 9.60 -4.94
N SER A 710 15.06 8.97 -3.95
CA SER A 710 15.55 9.72 -2.78
C SER A 710 16.70 10.67 -3.14
N ALA A 711 16.57 11.93 -2.72
CA ALA A 711 17.61 12.95 -2.83
C ALA A 711 18.92 12.50 -2.16
N HIS A 712 18.84 11.64 -1.14
CA HIS A 712 19.98 11.03 -0.47
C HIS A 712 20.90 10.28 -1.44
N ARG A 713 20.33 9.47 -2.34
CA ARG A 713 21.10 8.71 -3.34
C ARG A 713 21.74 9.64 -4.36
N ALA A 714 20.98 10.63 -4.86
CA ALA A 714 21.47 11.60 -5.82
C ALA A 714 22.64 12.43 -5.27
N LEU A 715 22.54 12.90 -4.03
CA LEU A 715 23.59 13.66 -3.36
C LEU A 715 24.86 12.82 -3.13
N ARG A 716 24.73 11.57 -2.63
CA ARG A 716 25.89 10.66 -2.47
C ARG A 716 26.59 10.37 -3.80
N ARG A 717 25.85 10.24 -4.92
CA ARG A 717 26.44 10.08 -6.25
C ARG A 717 27.13 11.35 -6.73
N SER A 718 26.51 12.51 -6.50
CA SER A 718 27.04 13.82 -6.88
C SER A 718 28.40 14.08 -6.25
N LEU A 719 28.56 13.80 -4.95
CA LEU A 719 29.83 13.92 -4.22
C LEU A 719 30.98 13.05 -4.79
N ARG A 720 30.65 11.99 -5.54
CA ARG A 720 31.62 11.07 -6.15
C ARG A 720 32.02 11.45 -7.57
N LEU A 721 31.42 12.50 -8.14
CA LEU A 721 31.75 12.94 -9.49
C LEU A 721 33.22 13.40 -9.56
N PRO A 722 34.02 12.89 -10.50
CA PRO A 722 35.44 13.22 -10.60
C PRO A 722 35.67 14.64 -11.14
N ASN A 723 34.70 15.22 -11.84
CA ASN A 723 34.79 16.50 -12.54
C ASN A 723 34.06 17.65 -11.82
N LEU A 724 33.87 17.57 -10.49
CA LEU A 724 33.36 18.70 -9.71
C LEU A 724 34.40 19.82 -9.65
N SER A 725 33.99 21.07 -9.92
CA SER A 725 34.79 22.23 -9.55
C SER A 725 34.95 22.31 -8.03
N VAL A 726 35.98 23.03 -7.57
CA VAL A 726 36.21 23.25 -6.13
C VAL A 726 34.98 23.84 -5.44
N SER A 727 34.37 24.86 -6.06
CA SER A 727 33.17 25.50 -5.51
C SER A 727 31.95 24.56 -5.49
N GLN A 728 31.74 23.75 -6.53
CA GLN A 728 30.66 22.74 -6.50
C GLN A 728 30.89 21.72 -5.39
N ARG A 729 32.12 21.24 -5.23
CA ARG A 729 32.47 20.26 -4.17
C ARG A 729 32.18 20.83 -2.79
N GLU A 730 32.62 22.05 -2.50
CA GLU A 730 32.36 22.73 -1.23
C GLU A 730 30.85 22.87 -0.96
N GLN A 731 30.07 23.31 -1.96
CA GLN A 731 28.61 23.42 -1.85
C GLN A 731 27.93 22.07 -1.58
N LEU A 732 28.34 21.02 -2.28
CA LEU A 732 27.77 19.68 -2.10
C LEU A 732 28.14 19.07 -0.74
N GLU A 733 29.35 19.32 -0.24
CA GLU A 733 29.80 18.87 1.08
C GLU A 733 29.05 19.59 2.20
N GLU A 734 28.84 20.91 2.08
CA GLU A 734 28.00 21.68 3.01
C GLU A 734 26.55 21.17 3.00
N LEU A 735 25.97 21.00 1.81
CA LEU A 735 24.62 20.44 1.65
C LEU A 735 24.50 19.06 2.29
N ALA A 736 25.49 18.19 2.09
CA ALA A 736 25.52 16.84 2.65
C ALA A 736 25.65 16.83 4.18
N SER A 737 26.51 17.68 4.75
CA SER A 737 26.68 17.79 6.20
C SER A 737 25.40 18.23 6.93
N THR A 738 24.54 18.99 6.25
CA THR A 738 23.25 19.43 6.78
C THR A 738 22.15 18.41 6.50
N PHE A 739 22.10 17.88 5.27
CA PHE A 739 21.02 17.01 4.81
C PHE A 739 21.06 15.61 5.42
N PHE A 740 22.21 14.92 5.43
CA PHE A 740 22.25 13.51 5.88
C PHE A 740 21.78 13.36 7.34
N PRO A 741 22.28 14.15 8.32
CA PRO A 741 21.82 14.02 9.70
C PRO A 741 20.34 14.35 9.88
N ALA A 742 19.83 15.36 9.17
CA ALA A 742 18.42 15.73 9.24
C ALA A 742 17.51 14.66 8.61
N PHE A 743 17.92 14.08 7.49
CA PHE A 743 17.20 13.01 6.81
C PHE A 743 17.13 11.75 7.67
N ASP A 744 18.25 11.33 8.26
CA ASP A 744 18.32 10.18 9.16
C ASP A 744 17.48 10.41 10.41
N ALA A 745 17.55 11.59 11.02
CA ALA A 745 16.75 11.93 12.20
C ALA A 745 15.23 11.93 11.93
N ILE A 746 14.79 12.36 10.73
CA ILE A 746 13.36 12.29 10.36
C ILE A 746 12.95 10.84 10.10
N ASN A 747 13.79 10.05 9.43
CA ASN A 747 13.51 8.64 9.18
C ASN A 747 13.42 7.82 10.47
N ASP A 748 14.33 8.04 11.42
CA ASP A 748 14.28 7.40 12.75
C ASP A 748 12.97 7.75 13.47
N GLN A 749 12.55 9.02 13.42
CA GLN A 749 11.25 9.43 13.98
C GLN A 749 10.04 8.82 13.25
N LEU A 750 10.10 8.66 11.93
CA LEU A 750 9.04 7.99 11.15
C LEU A 750 8.97 6.51 11.48
N VAL A 751 10.12 5.85 11.65
CA VAL A 751 10.22 4.46 12.08
C VAL A 751 9.58 4.30 13.46
N ASP A 752 9.95 5.14 14.42
CA ASP A 752 9.37 5.10 15.77
C ASP A 752 7.86 5.39 15.75
N ALA A 753 7.43 6.39 14.98
CA ALA A 753 6.00 6.67 14.81
C ALA A 753 5.27 5.46 14.22
N THR A 754 5.85 4.78 13.23
CA THR A 754 5.27 3.58 12.61
C THR A 754 5.21 2.41 13.59
N ARG A 755 6.26 2.15 14.37
CA ARG A 755 6.24 1.09 15.41
C ARG A 755 5.15 1.30 16.45
N GLN A 756 4.89 2.57 16.79
CA GLN A 756 3.84 2.96 17.72
C GLN A 756 2.43 2.90 17.11
N GLN A 757 2.29 2.77 15.78
CA GLN A 757 1.00 2.56 15.11
C GLN A 757 0.59 1.08 15.25
N GLN A 758 0.15 0.68 16.44
CA GLN A 758 -0.47 -0.64 16.67
C GLN A 758 -1.99 -0.54 16.40
N PRO A 759 -2.52 -1.11 15.29
CA PRO A 759 -3.87 -0.80 14.80
C PRO A 759 -5.01 -1.22 15.73
N TRP A 760 -4.78 -2.19 16.59
CA TRP A 760 -5.80 -2.80 17.45
C TRP A 760 -6.20 -1.98 18.69
N LEU A 761 -5.52 -0.87 18.98
CA LEU A 761 -5.79 -0.05 20.16
C LEU A 761 -7.00 0.87 19.93
N MET A 762 -7.66 0.83 18.76
CA MET A 762 -8.73 1.79 18.41
C MET A 762 -10.05 1.63 19.19
N PHE A 763 -10.18 0.64 20.09
CA PHE A 763 -11.43 0.40 20.82
C PHE A 763 -11.59 1.20 22.13
N ASN A 764 -10.61 2.02 22.51
CA ASN A 764 -10.74 2.98 23.61
C ASN A 764 -10.61 4.42 23.06
N GLN A 765 -11.38 5.36 23.62
CA GLN A 765 -11.40 6.75 23.19
C GLN A 765 -10.04 7.43 23.44
N ASP A 766 -9.43 7.16 24.60
CA ASP A 766 -8.11 7.72 24.95
C ASP A 766 -7.03 7.25 23.96
N THR A 767 -7.06 5.96 23.60
CA THR A 767 -6.11 5.38 22.64
C THR A 767 -6.39 5.81 21.21
N GLN A 768 -7.64 6.14 20.86
CA GLN A 768 -7.99 6.73 19.57
C GLN A 768 -7.39 8.13 19.43
N GLN A 769 -7.48 8.98 20.46
CA GLN A 769 -6.87 10.31 20.44
C GLN A 769 -5.35 10.25 20.32
N GLU A 770 -4.71 9.33 21.05
CA GLU A 770 -3.27 9.08 20.93
C GLU A 770 -2.90 8.58 19.53
N TRP A 771 -3.65 7.61 18.99
CA TRP A 771 -3.44 7.10 17.64
C TRP A 771 -3.55 8.23 16.60
N MET A 772 -4.59 9.05 16.71
CA MET A 772 -4.78 10.25 15.89
C MET A 772 -3.61 11.22 15.99
N ALA A 773 -3.08 11.47 17.19
CA ALA A 773 -1.91 12.30 17.39
C ALA A 773 -0.65 11.70 16.75
N ARG A 774 -0.46 10.38 16.84
CA ARG A 774 0.66 9.66 16.19
C ARG A 774 0.56 9.69 14.67
N GLN A 775 -0.64 9.53 14.11
CA GLN A 775 -0.88 9.69 12.67
C GLN A 775 -0.52 11.11 12.22
N ARG A 776 -1.01 12.14 12.92
CA ARG A 776 -0.64 13.54 12.64
C ARG A 776 0.88 13.75 12.67
N ARG A 777 1.56 13.18 13.66
CA ARG A 777 3.02 13.29 13.77
C ARG A 777 3.73 12.60 12.61
N SER A 778 3.32 11.39 12.26
CA SER A 778 3.88 10.64 11.12
C SER A 778 3.73 11.43 9.82
N GLU A 779 2.55 12.01 9.59
CA GLU A 779 2.30 12.82 8.40
C GLU A 779 3.14 14.09 8.34
N THR A 780 3.23 14.80 9.46
CA THR A 780 4.11 15.97 9.59
C THR A 780 5.55 15.61 9.22
N LEU A 781 6.06 14.49 9.73
CA LEU A 781 7.42 14.02 9.44
C LEU A 781 7.60 13.64 7.95
N LYS A 782 6.62 12.97 7.32
CA LYS A 782 6.66 12.66 5.89
C LYS A 782 6.66 13.92 5.03
N TYR A 783 5.93 14.95 5.45
CA TYR A 783 5.95 16.26 4.79
C TYR A 783 7.32 16.94 4.96
N GLU A 784 7.84 17.04 6.18
CA GLU A 784 9.15 17.61 6.49
C GLU A 784 10.27 16.94 5.67
N ARG A 785 10.25 15.60 5.59
CA ARG A 785 11.19 14.85 4.76
C ARG A 785 11.09 15.21 3.29
N ARG A 786 9.87 15.24 2.72
CA ARG A 786 9.69 15.57 1.29
C ARG A 786 10.20 16.96 0.96
N GLU A 787 9.97 17.92 1.85
CA GLU A 787 10.49 19.28 1.68
C GLU A 787 12.02 19.32 1.79
N LEU A 788 12.60 18.58 2.73
CA LEU A 788 14.05 18.42 2.86
C LEU A 788 14.67 17.82 1.58
N GLU A 789 14.07 16.76 1.03
CA GLU A 789 14.51 16.14 -0.22
C GLU A 789 14.34 17.06 -1.43
N ALA A 790 13.21 17.77 -1.55
CA ALA A 790 12.96 18.72 -2.64
C ALA A 790 13.97 19.86 -2.67
N ASN A 791 14.38 20.36 -1.50
CA ASN A 791 15.41 21.38 -1.37
C ASN A 791 16.77 20.87 -1.87
N VAL A 792 17.15 19.64 -1.55
CA VAL A 792 18.39 19.03 -2.06
C VAL A 792 18.33 18.86 -3.57
N ILE A 793 17.24 18.31 -4.11
CA ILE A 793 17.09 18.11 -5.56
C ILE A 793 17.19 19.44 -6.31
N THR A 794 16.54 20.47 -5.78
CA THR A 794 16.62 21.83 -6.33
C THR A 794 18.05 22.37 -6.29
N THR A 795 18.74 22.21 -5.16
CA THR A 795 20.13 22.68 -5.03
C THR A 795 21.04 21.95 -6.01
N LEU A 796 20.91 20.62 -6.11
CA LEU A 796 21.66 19.81 -7.06
C LEU A 796 21.42 20.24 -8.51
N SER A 797 20.19 20.58 -8.89
CA SER A 797 19.88 21.00 -10.28
C SER A 797 20.47 22.37 -10.63
N THR A 798 20.70 23.23 -9.63
CA THR A 798 21.37 24.53 -9.83
C THR A 798 22.89 24.47 -9.71
N THR A 799 23.42 23.54 -8.92
CA THR A 799 24.87 23.41 -8.67
C THR A 799 25.55 22.57 -9.75
N LEU A 800 24.92 21.52 -10.25
CA LEU A 800 25.50 20.60 -11.23
C LEU A 800 25.16 21.01 -12.67
N ASP A 801 26.11 20.83 -13.59
CA ASP A 801 25.87 21.02 -15.02
C ASP A 801 25.09 19.82 -15.63
N PRO A 802 24.52 19.96 -16.85
CA PRO A 802 23.77 18.87 -17.49
C PRO A 802 24.54 17.56 -17.67
N ASP A 803 25.86 17.60 -17.86
CA ASP A 803 26.68 16.39 -18.04
C ASP A 803 26.88 15.66 -16.71
N GLN A 804 27.16 16.41 -15.65
CA GLN A 804 27.23 15.93 -14.27
C GLN A 804 25.90 15.33 -13.83
N LEU A 805 24.77 15.99 -14.14
CA LEU A 805 23.42 15.48 -13.87
C LEU A 805 23.16 14.15 -14.58
N ARG A 806 23.61 13.99 -15.83
CA ARG A 806 23.54 12.69 -16.53
C ARG A 806 24.39 11.62 -15.86
N GLN A 807 25.60 11.96 -15.40
CA GLN A 807 26.51 11.01 -14.73
C GLN A 807 25.97 10.47 -13.39
N VAL A 808 25.18 11.25 -12.65
CA VAL A 808 24.54 10.76 -11.41
C VAL A 808 23.32 9.87 -11.66
N GLY A 809 22.96 9.65 -12.93
CA GLY A 809 21.78 8.90 -13.37
C GLY A 809 20.52 9.77 -13.47
N GLY A 810 20.69 11.07 -13.71
CA GLY A 810 19.63 12.07 -13.61
C GLY A 810 19.36 12.46 -12.15
N LEU A 811 18.70 13.59 -11.96
CA LEU A 811 18.06 13.84 -10.68
C LEU A 811 16.76 13.05 -10.61
N PRO A 812 16.43 12.51 -9.43
CA PRO A 812 15.06 12.10 -9.21
C PRO A 812 14.14 13.24 -9.63
N ALA A 813 13.14 12.94 -10.45
CA ALA A 813 12.05 13.89 -10.64
C ALA A 813 11.57 14.28 -9.24
N LEU A 814 11.36 15.57 -8.99
CA LEU A 814 10.74 15.97 -7.73
C LEU A 814 9.49 15.10 -7.57
N PRO A 815 9.35 14.35 -6.45
CA PRO A 815 8.45 13.23 -6.34
C PRO A 815 7.06 13.60 -6.87
N LYS A 816 6.74 13.17 -8.09
CA LYS A 816 5.40 13.36 -8.66
C LYS A 816 4.46 12.78 -7.62
N LYS A 817 3.50 13.58 -7.14
CA LYS A 817 2.55 13.17 -6.09
C LYS A 817 2.12 11.74 -6.37
N ASP A 818 2.68 10.77 -5.65
CA ASP A 818 2.35 9.38 -5.93
C ASP A 818 0.92 9.19 -5.42
N PRO A 819 -0.06 8.90 -6.30
CA PRO A 819 -1.40 8.61 -5.83
C PRO A 819 -1.44 7.35 -4.94
N ARG A 820 -0.34 6.57 -4.90
CA ARG A 820 -0.15 5.30 -4.17
C ARG A 820 0.70 5.43 -2.90
N GLY A 821 0.63 6.56 -2.21
CA GLY A 821 1.31 6.70 -0.91
C GLY A 821 0.77 5.81 0.22
N TRP A 822 0.30 4.57 -0.05
CA TRP A 822 0.25 3.34 0.76
C TRP A 822 0.49 2.13 -0.12
#